data_AF-A0A5C8DL56-F1
#
_entry.id   AF-A0A5C8DL56-F1
#
_cell.length_a   1.000
_cell.length_b   1.000
_cell.length_c   1.000
_cell.angle_alpha   90.00
_cell.angle_beta   90.00
_cell.angle_gamma   90.00
#
_symmetry.space_group_name_H-M   'P 1'
#
loop_
_entity.id
_entity.type
_entity.pdbx_description
1 polymer ?
#
loop_
_entity_poly.entity_id
_entity_poly.type
_entity_poly.pdbx_seq_one_letter_code
_entity_poly.pdbx_strand_id
1 'polypeptide(L)'
;MSSIGQIERATQNQLVQLFKTQLLYRYLGNWEERGGSNIEESLLRSYLLQHYDVTLVDKAIYELTKTSGDQSKTLYEVNKTVYGLLRYGVKIKPEAGANTETIELINWKEWEKNDFAVAEEVTVKGENTKRPDIVLYINGIAIAVLELKRSTISISEGIRQNLDNQSPKFIERFFTTVQLVMAGNGTEGLKYGCIETKEKYYLQWKEDSEEDNVLDKGIVHLCNKQRLLEMIHDFIVFDRGQKKYCRHNQYFGCKAAQEEIRKREGGIIWHTQGSGKSLTMVWLTRWIKENITGSRVLIITDREELDGQIEKVYNGVGEKIVRTTSGKDLIEKLNATTPWLLCSLIHKFGRKEEGDVEEYVEQIKQSLPTDFKAKGDIYVFVDECHRTQSGKLHTAMKKVLPNALFIGFTGTPLLKKDKESSMEVFGKYIHTYKFDEAVKDKVVLDLRYEARNVDQQINSQEGIDRWFNAKTKGLTDFAITELKKRWGTLQKVLSSRTRIARIVADILLDMEERERLQNGRGNAMLVAGSIFQACRYYELFQEAGFTKCAIITSYNPSIADIKGETVMEEADTENVFKYDTYIKMLNGKKPEDFEEEVKKRFVDEPAQMKLLIVVDKLLTGFDAPPATFLYIDSSMQDHGLFQAICRVNRLDGDDKEYGYIVDYKDLFKRMEKAVDDYTSGAFDGYEQEDVQGLLNDRLQKGKERLDECLESIKALVEPISNVKNSFTCIRYFCGNPENTDDLKETEQKRIALYKHTVALIRAYANIANAMEEAGYSKTEIEKIKEDVKFFENLRQEIKIASRDYIDLKQYEPAMRHLIDTYISATESKVVSAFDDFTLLELIVESGIEKATENLPEGIRRNKEAMAETIENNIRRLIIDEMPTNPKYYEKMSVLLGELIQSRKEEAKEYKKYLDKLVDLIKKVTKPETSKDYPKTLNTKAKRALFDNLNRNEQLALQIDAAIIAVKKDDWRGNKQKEREIKIAIAELIEDVELAGRIFDIVEKQTQDY
;
A
#
# COMPACT_ATOMS: atom_id res chain seq x y z
N MET A 1 -21.45 -0.10 -45.12
CA MET A 1 -19.99 -0.20 -45.28
C MET A 1 -19.44 -0.78 -43.99
N SER A 2 -18.44 -1.65 -44.06
CA SER A 2 -17.80 -2.20 -42.85
C SER A 2 -17.15 -1.08 -42.04
N SER A 3 -17.34 -1.08 -40.72
CA SER A 3 -16.66 -0.18 -39.77
C SER A 3 -15.24 -0.64 -39.45
N ILE A 4 -14.84 -1.83 -39.91
CA ILE A 4 -13.49 -2.38 -39.70
C ILE A 4 -12.48 -1.61 -40.56
N GLY A 5 -11.45 -1.06 -39.91
CA GLY A 5 -10.41 -0.28 -40.60
C GLY A 5 -10.84 1.13 -41.01
N GLN A 6 -11.82 1.72 -40.30
CA GLN A 6 -12.30 3.07 -40.55
C GLN A 6 -11.13 4.07 -40.70
N ILE A 7 -11.18 4.83 -41.79
CA ILE A 7 -10.17 5.84 -42.11
C ILE A 7 -10.26 7.02 -41.14
N GLU A 8 -9.12 7.61 -40.83
CA GLU A 8 -8.95 8.71 -39.87
C GLU A 8 -9.90 9.88 -40.14
N ARG A 9 -10.03 10.27 -41.42
CA ARG A 9 -10.95 11.34 -41.84
C ARG A 9 -12.42 11.06 -41.53
N ALA A 10 -12.85 9.80 -41.57
CA ALA A 10 -14.23 9.44 -41.22
C ALA A 10 -14.46 9.59 -39.72
N THR A 11 -13.51 9.15 -38.89
CA THR A 11 -13.53 9.34 -37.44
C THR A 11 -13.51 10.83 -37.07
N GLN A 12 -12.67 11.62 -37.72
CA GLN A 12 -12.60 13.08 -37.53
C GLN A 12 -13.93 13.76 -37.87
N ASN A 13 -14.53 13.43 -39.02
CA ASN A 13 -15.85 13.97 -39.41
C ASN A 13 -16.93 13.62 -38.38
N GLN A 14 -16.94 12.39 -37.87
CA GLN A 14 -17.84 11.97 -36.81
C GLN A 14 -17.64 12.79 -35.53
N LEU A 15 -16.39 12.93 -35.06
CA LEU A 15 -16.09 13.73 -33.87
C LEU A 15 -16.44 15.21 -34.03
N VAL A 16 -16.22 15.79 -35.21
CA VAL A 16 -16.64 17.18 -35.49
C VAL A 16 -18.17 17.31 -35.39
N GLN A 17 -18.94 16.33 -35.86
CA GLN A 17 -20.39 16.34 -35.64
C GLN A 17 -20.75 16.15 -34.16
N LEU A 18 -20.05 15.28 -33.44
CA LEU A 18 -20.22 15.07 -31.99
C LEU A 18 -20.02 16.39 -31.22
N PHE A 19 -18.94 17.11 -31.52
CA PHE A 19 -18.65 18.42 -30.94
C PHE A 19 -19.75 19.44 -31.22
N LYS A 20 -20.29 19.46 -32.45
CA LYS A 20 -21.33 20.41 -32.85
C LYS A 20 -22.71 20.10 -32.25
N THR A 21 -23.09 18.82 -32.24
CA THR A 21 -24.47 18.41 -31.98
C THR A 21 -24.71 18.05 -30.51
N GLN A 22 -23.77 17.35 -29.88
CA GLN A 22 -23.91 16.89 -28.51
C GLN A 22 -23.19 17.82 -27.52
N LEU A 23 -21.95 18.22 -27.83
CA LEU A 23 -21.17 19.11 -26.96
C LEU A 23 -21.45 20.60 -27.23
N LEU A 24 -22.15 20.93 -28.32
CA LEU A 24 -22.57 22.28 -28.71
C LEU A 24 -21.41 23.29 -28.86
N TYR A 25 -20.27 22.85 -29.41
CA TYR A 25 -19.14 23.71 -29.76
C TYR A 25 -19.41 24.44 -31.08
N ARG A 26 -18.98 25.70 -31.18
CA ARG A 26 -19.03 26.48 -32.41
C ARG A 26 -18.00 25.94 -33.41
N TYR A 27 -18.45 25.49 -34.57
CA TYR A 27 -17.54 25.01 -35.61
C TYR A 27 -16.93 26.18 -36.39
N LEU A 28 -15.60 26.25 -36.39
CA LEU A 28 -14.85 27.31 -37.07
C LEU A 28 -14.45 26.96 -38.50
N GLY A 29 -14.75 25.74 -38.95
CA GLY A 29 -14.40 25.24 -40.28
C GLY A 29 -13.11 24.43 -40.31
N ASN A 30 -12.74 24.04 -41.53
CA ASN A 30 -11.49 23.40 -41.87
C ASN A 30 -10.41 24.46 -42.15
N TRP A 31 -9.28 24.38 -41.45
CA TRP A 31 -8.22 25.39 -41.48
C TRP A 31 -6.95 24.91 -42.20
N GLU A 32 -7.09 23.95 -43.11
CA GLU A 32 -5.99 23.39 -43.88
C GLU A 32 -5.21 24.48 -44.64
N GLU A 33 -5.92 25.43 -45.25
CA GLU A 33 -5.35 26.46 -46.14
C GLU A 33 -5.16 27.84 -45.49
N ARG A 34 -5.94 28.17 -44.45
CA ARG A 34 -5.96 29.52 -43.84
C ARG A 34 -4.79 29.77 -42.89
N GLY A 35 -4.20 28.70 -42.34
CA GLY A 35 -3.22 28.78 -41.27
C GLY A 35 -3.88 29.03 -39.90
N GLY A 36 -3.37 28.38 -38.86
CA GLY A 36 -3.87 28.49 -37.48
C GLY A 36 -2.90 29.19 -36.55
N SER A 37 -3.45 29.84 -35.52
CA SER A 37 -2.72 30.42 -34.39
C SER A 37 -3.17 29.79 -33.08
N ASN A 38 -2.28 29.79 -32.08
CA ASN A 38 -2.63 29.41 -30.72
C ASN A 38 -3.44 30.51 -29.99
N ILE A 39 -3.37 31.75 -30.49
CA ILE A 39 -4.21 32.87 -30.09
C ILE A 39 -4.85 33.48 -31.34
N GLU A 40 -6.16 33.28 -31.49
CA GLU A 40 -6.97 33.92 -32.51
C GLU A 40 -7.43 35.29 -32.00
N GLU A 41 -6.57 36.31 -32.14
CA GLU A 41 -6.77 37.64 -31.57
C GLU A 41 -8.14 38.24 -31.90
N SER A 42 -8.65 38.03 -33.13
CA SER A 42 -9.97 38.52 -33.52
C SER A 42 -11.10 37.93 -32.69
N LEU A 43 -11.03 36.64 -32.37
CA LEU A 43 -12.03 35.94 -31.55
C LEU A 43 -11.90 36.35 -30.08
N LEU A 44 -10.67 36.37 -29.56
CA LEU A 44 -10.39 36.79 -28.18
C LEU A 44 -10.80 38.23 -27.93
N ARG A 45 -10.49 39.13 -28.86
CA ARG A 45 -10.90 40.55 -28.80
C ARG A 45 -12.42 40.69 -28.82
N SER A 46 -13.10 39.94 -29.68
CA SER A 46 -14.57 39.97 -29.78
C SER A 46 -15.25 39.49 -28.51
N TYR A 47 -14.67 38.51 -27.81
CA TYR A 47 -15.12 38.08 -26.50
C TYR A 47 -14.85 39.14 -25.42
N LEU A 48 -13.60 39.60 -25.30
CA LEU A 48 -13.20 40.52 -24.22
C LEU A 48 -13.92 41.88 -24.29
N LEU A 49 -14.23 42.38 -25.49
CA LEU A 49 -14.97 43.64 -25.68
C LEU A 49 -16.42 43.60 -25.19
N GLN A 50 -16.96 42.42 -24.90
CA GLN A 50 -18.27 42.29 -24.27
C GLN A 50 -18.23 42.64 -22.77
N HIS A 51 -17.03 42.70 -22.18
CA HIS A 51 -16.83 42.80 -20.74
C HIS A 51 -15.89 43.94 -20.33
N TYR A 52 -14.98 44.38 -21.20
CA TYR A 52 -13.92 45.32 -20.88
C TYR A 52 -13.73 46.40 -21.95
N ASP A 53 -13.16 47.53 -21.55
CA ASP A 53 -12.83 48.63 -22.45
C ASP A 53 -11.71 48.29 -23.43
N VAL A 54 -11.77 48.89 -24.62
CA VAL A 54 -10.86 48.63 -25.75
C VAL A 54 -9.38 48.68 -25.35
N THR A 55 -8.97 49.71 -24.59
CA THR A 55 -7.56 49.88 -24.19
C THR A 55 -7.07 48.77 -23.27
N LEU A 56 -7.92 48.25 -22.39
CA LEU A 56 -7.59 47.13 -21.51
C LEU A 56 -7.50 45.83 -22.29
N VAL A 57 -8.44 45.61 -23.21
CA VAL A 57 -8.46 44.45 -24.10
C VAL A 57 -7.18 44.38 -24.94
N ASP A 58 -6.81 45.45 -25.62
CA ASP A 58 -5.64 45.47 -26.50
C ASP A 58 -4.35 45.22 -25.70
N LYS A 59 -4.23 45.77 -24.48
CA LYS A 59 -3.10 45.51 -23.57
C LYS A 59 -3.07 44.07 -23.05
N ALA A 60 -4.23 43.49 -22.73
CA ALA A 60 -4.32 42.12 -22.25
C ALA A 60 -3.93 41.11 -23.34
N ILE A 61 -4.41 41.32 -24.57
CA ILE A 61 -4.04 40.51 -25.75
C ILE A 61 -2.54 40.65 -26.04
N TYR A 62 -2.01 41.87 -26.00
CA TYR A 62 -0.57 42.10 -26.17
C TYR A 62 0.27 41.34 -25.14
N GLU A 63 -0.09 41.40 -23.85
CA GLU A 63 0.66 40.73 -22.80
C GLU A 63 0.57 39.20 -22.91
N LEU A 64 -0.61 38.65 -23.25
CA LEU A 64 -0.78 37.22 -23.51
C LEU A 64 0.08 36.77 -24.70
N THR A 65 0.03 37.50 -25.81
CA THR A 65 0.76 37.19 -27.05
C THR A 65 2.27 37.28 -26.84
N LYS A 66 2.73 38.33 -26.15
CA LYS A 66 4.13 38.51 -25.76
C LYS A 66 4.61 37.37 -24.86
N THR A 67 3.79 36.98 -23.87
CA THR A 67 4.14 35.88 -22.96
C THR A 67 4.22 34.55 -23.70
N SER A 68 3.22 34.24 -24.53
CA SER A 68 3.16 33.03 -25.34
C SER A 68 4.30 32.94 -26.36
N GLY A 69 4.76 34.08 -26.89
CA GLY A 69 5.85 34.18 -27.85
C GLY A 69 7.26 34.27 -27.24
N ASP A 70 7.43 34.13 -25.92
CA ASP A 70 8.73 34.29 -25.26
C ASP A 70 9.71 33.16 -25.63
N GLN A 71 10.63 33.46 -26.55
CA GLN A 71 11.64 32.50 -27.04
C GLN A 71 12.81 32.29 -26.08
N SER A 72 12.93 33.10 -25.02
CA SER A 72 14.02 32.97 -24.05
C SER A 72 13.81 31.85 -23.03
N LYS A 73 12.60 31.28 -22.99
CA LYS A 73 12.16 30.28 -22.02
C LYS A 73 11.72 28.98 -22.70
N THR A 74 11.76 27.90 -21.92
CA THR A 74 11.30 26.57 -22.32
C THR A 74 9.78 26.52 -22.49
N LEU A 75 9.27 25.56 -23.26
CA LEU A 75 7.82 25.33 -23.41
C LEU A 75 7.11 25.22 -22.05
N TYR A 76 7.67 24.44 -21.13
CA TYR A 76 7.18 24.30 -19.77
C TYR A 76 7.02 25.66 -19.03
N GLU A 77 8.05 26.51 -19.05
CA GLU A 77 8.03 27.81 -18.34
C GLU A 77 7.03 28.79 -18.95
N VAL A 78 6.97 28.84 -20.28
CA VAL A 78 6.03 29.71 -20.99
C VAL A 78 4.60 29.24 -20.75
N ASN A 79 4.33 27.93 -20.88
CA ASN A 79 3.01 27.35 -20.62
C ASN A 79 2.58 27.54 -19.15
N LYS A 80 3.49 27.42 -18.19
CA LYS A 80 3.23 27.74 -16.78
C LYS A 80 2.81 29.19 -16.57
N THR A 81 3.49 30.11 -17.24
CA THR A 81 3.19 31.55 -17.15
C THR A 81 1.85 31.86 -17.80
N VAL A 82 1.59 31.32 -18.99
CA VAL A 82 0.31 31.44 -19.70
C VAL A 82 -0.83 30.84 -18.88
N TYR A 83 -0.65 29.65 -18.30
CA TYR A 83 -1.63 29.06 -17.37
C TYR A 83 -1.95 30.00 -16.21
N GLY A 84 -0.94 30.69 -15.66
CA GLY A 84 -1.13 31.73 -14.66
C GLY A 84 -2.01 32.89 -15.16
N LEU A 85 -1.79 33.36 -16.38
CA LEU A 85 -2.63 34.42 -17.00
C LEU A 85 -4.07 33.93 -17.22
N LEU A 86 -4.27 32.68 -17.64
CA LEU A 86 -5.60 32.09 -17.83
C LEU A 86 -6.34 31.98 -16.49
N ARG A 87 -5.68 31.46 -15.45
CA ARG A 87 -6.28 31.18 -14.14
C ARG A 87 -6.53 32.45 -13.32
N TYR A 88 -5.56 33.37 -13.28
CA TYR A 88 -5.60 34.54 -12.39
C TYR A 88 -5.89 35.86 -13.09
N GLY A 89 -6.07 35.84 -14.42
CA GLY A 89 -6.27 37.01 -15.24
C GLY A 89 -4.99 37.81 -15.52
N VAL A 90 -5.08 38.69 -16.51
CA VAL A 90 -3.99 39.59 -16.90
C VAL A 90 -4.11 40.89 -16.12
N LYS A 91 -3.08 41.22 -15.34
CA LYS A 91 -3.04 42.44 -14.53
C LYS A 91 -2.56 43.63 -15.36
N ILE A 92 -3.46 44.53 -15.72
CA ILE A 92 -3.20 45.67 -16.60
C ILE A 92 -3.40 46.98 -15.84
N LYS A 93 -2.55 47.97 -16.09
CA LYS A 93 -2.82 49.37 -15.71
C LYS A 93 -3.43 50.12 -16.91
N PRO A 94 -4.64 50.68 -16.79
CA PRO A 94 -5.27 51.46 -17.85
C PRO A 94 -4.37 52.60 -18.33
N GLU A 95 -3.77 53.33 -17.39
CA GLU A 95 -2.86 54.45 -17.64
C GLU A 95 -1.87 54.66 -16.47
N ALA A 96 -0.87 55.52 -16.65
CA ALA A 96 0.12 55.82 -15.63
C ALA A 96 -0.52 56.54 -14.44
N GLY A 97 -0.48 55.93 -13.25
CA GLY A 97 -1.12 56.45 -12.04
C GLY A 97 -2.48 55.84 -11.72
N ALA A 98 -3.09 55.08 -12.65
CA ALA A 98 -4.33 54.34 -12.41
C ALA A 98 -4.09 53.05 -11.60
N ASN A 99 -5.17 52.57 -10.97
CA ASN A 99 -5.18 51.28 -10.28
C ASN A 99 -5.03 50.13 -11.29
N THR A 100 -4.40 49.04 -10.85
CA THR A 100 -4.30 47.83 -11.66
C THR A 100 -5.66 47.14 -11.73
N GLU A 101 -6.12 46.85 -12.94
CA GLU A 101 -7.31 46.05 -13.23
C GLU A 101 -6.91 44.64 -13.65
N THR A 102 -7.78 43.66 -13.41
CA THR A 102 -7.54 42.25 -13.76
C THR A 102 -8.50 41.84 -14.85
N ILE A 103 -7.97 41.48 -16.01
CA ILE A 103 -8.74 41.06 -17.19
C ILE A 103 -8.78 39.54 -17.22
N GLU A 104 -9.96 38.96 -17.07
CA GLU A 104 -10.15 37.51 -17.11
C GLU A 104 -10.24 37.03 -18.58
N LEU A 105 -9.30 36.18 -18.99
CA LEU A 105 -9.28 35.61 -20.35
C LEU A 105 -10.31 34.48 -20.51
N ILE A 106 -10.66 33.82 -19.42
CA ILE A 106 -11.67 32.77 -19.32
C ILE A 106 -12.59 33.13 -18.17
N ASN A 107 -13.90 33.07 -18.40
CA ASN A 107 -14.89 33.23 -17.35
C ASN A 107 -15.05 31.90 -16.60
N TRP A 108 -14.39 31.77 -15.45
CA TRP A 108 -14.44 30.56 -14.63
C TRP A 108 -15.73 30.44 -13.81
N LYS A 109 -16.43 31.55 -13.56
CA LYS A 109 -17.63 31.60 -12.71
C LYS A 109 -18.90 31.20 -13.45
N GLU A 110 -19.07 31.75 -14.65
CA GLU A 110 -20.21 31.49 -15.54
C GLU A 110 -19.65 30.85 -16.81
N TRP A 111 -19.39 29.55 -16.71
CA TRP A 111 -18.67 28.79 -17.75
C TRP A 111 -19.36 28.89 -19.11
N GLU A 112 -20.69 28.97 -19.13
CA GLU A 112 -21.53 29.06 -20.34
C GLU A 112 -21.35 30.36 -21.13
N LYS A 113 -20.77 31.41 -20.51
CA LYS A 113 -20.50 32.69 -21.18
C LYS A 113 -19.23 32.66 -22.03
N ASN A 114 -18.40 31.62 -21.91
CA ASN A 114 -17.26 31.44 -22.78
C ASN A 114 -17.69 30.95 -24.18
N ASP A 115 -16.96 31.39 -25.21
CA ASP A 115 -17.08 30.86 -26.56
C ASP A 115 -16.22 29.60 -26.71
N PHE A 116 -16.88 28.45 -26.73
CA PHE A 116 -16.25 27.16 -26.99
C PHE A 116 -16.35 26.83 -28.47
N ALA A 117 -15.21 26.65 -29.11
CA ALA A 117 -15.14 26.45 -30.54
C ALA A 117 -14.21 25.29 -30.93
N VAL A 118 -14.48 24.68 -32.09
CA VAL A 118 -13.70 23.57 -32.64
C VAL A 118 -13.32 23.88 -34.09
N ALA A 119 -12.04 23.65 -34.41
CA ALA A 119 -11.51 23.72 -35.77
C ALA A 119 -10.87 22.37 -36.14
N GLU A 120 -10.90 22.02 -37.42
CA GLU A 120 -10.26 20.81 -37.95
C GLU A 120 -9.12 21.16 -38.90
N GLU A 121 -8.15 20.26 -39.06
CA GLU A 121 -7.02 20.38 -40.00
C GLU A 121 -6.24 21.70 -39.82
N VAL A 122 -5.87 22.05 -38.60
CA VAL A 122 -5.31 23.36 -38.28
C VAL A 122 -3.84 23.44 -38.71
N THR A 123 -3.55 24.00 -39.90
CA THR A 123 -2.16 24.10 -40.38
C THR A 123 -1.39 25.19 -39.62
N VAL A 124 -0.35 24.81 -38.86
CA VAL A 124 0.48 25.73 -38.09
C VAL A 124 1.88 25.81 -38.67
N LYS A 125 2.35 27.04 -38.94
CA LYS A 125 3.70 27.30 -39.42
C LYS A 125 4.67 27.34 -38.24
N GLY A 126 5.68 26.49 -38.28
CA GLY A 126 6.83 26.50 -37.38
C GLY A 126 8.12 26.36 -38.19
N GLU A 127 9.19 25.84 -37.58
CA GLU A 127 10.40 25.48 -38.35
C GLU A 127 10.05 24.42 -39.40
N ASN A 128 9.24 23.43 -39.02
CA ASN A 128 8.56 22.53 -39.93
C ASN A 128 7.05 22.61 -39.70
N THR A 129 6.30 22.80 -40.79
CA THR A 129 4.85 22.93 -40.75
C THR A 129 4.21 21.63 -40.27
N LYS A 130 3.23 21.75 -39.37
CA LYS A 130 2.44 20.64 -38.84
C LYS A 130 0.96 20.99 -38.87
N ARG A 131 0.12 19.97 -38.78
CA ARG A 131 -1.32 20.11 -38.86
C ARG A 131 -2.00 19.23 -37.82
N PRO A 132 -2.31 19.78 -36.64
CA PRO A 132 -3.22 19.12 -35.71
C PRO A 132 -4.60 18.84 -36.32
N ASP A 133 -5.11 17.62 -36.10
CA ASP A 133 -6.37 17.18 -36.72
C ASP A 133 -7.58 17.93 -36.17
N ILE A 134 -7.65 18.10 -34.84
CA ILE A 134 -8.70 18.84 -34.15
C ILE A 134 -8.08 19.75 -33.09
N VAL A 135 -8.49 21.02 -33.07
CA VAL A 135 -8.10 21.98 -32.04
C VAL A 135 -9.34 22.59 -31.39
N LEU A 136 -9.36 22.60 -30.06
CA LEU A 136 -10.40 23.24 -29.27
C LEU A 136 -9.94 24.62 -28.82
N TYR A 137 -10.77 25.62 -29.09
CA TYR A 137 -10.57 27.01 -28.69
C TYR A 137 -11.57 27.40 -27.61
N ILE A 138 -11.10 28.17 -26.63
CA ILE A 138 -11.95 28.85 -25.65
C ILE A 138 -11.66 30.35 -25.76
N ASN A 139 -12.67 31.14 -26.09
CA ASN A 139 -12.57 32.59 -26.32
C ASN A 139 -11.45 32.93 -27.33
N GLY A 140 -11.21 32.09 -28.34
CA GLY A 140 -10.13 32.30 -29.31
C GLY A 140 -8.73 31.84 -28.86
N ILE A 141 -8.58 31.23 -27.69
CA ILE A 141 -7.30 30.66 -27.22
C ILE A 141 -7.30 29.16 -27.47
N ALA A 142 -6.28 28.62 -28.14
CA ALA A 142 -6.13 27.17 -28.33
C ALA A 142 -5.83 26.51 -26.99
N ILE A 143 -6.75 25.67 -26.53
CA ILE A 143 -6.72 25.04 -25.20
C ILE A 143 -6.48 23.53 -25.30
N ALA A 144 -6.97 22.87 -26.34
CA ALA A 144 -6.76 21.43 -26.51
C ALA A 144 -6.40 21.06 -27.95
N VAL A 145 -5.55 20.04 -28.08
CA VAL A 145 -5.19 19.41 -29.35
C VAL A 145 -5.55 17.93 -29.30
N LEU A 146 -6.16 17.42 -30.37
CA LEU A 146 -6.49 16.02 -30.55
C LEU A 146 -5.92 15.51 -31.87
N GLU A 147 -5.08 14.49 -31.77
CA GLU A 147 -4.53 13.74 -32.90
C GLU A 147 -5.30 12.42 -33.05
N LEU A 148 -5.72 12.10 -34.26
CA LEU A 148 -6.48 10.90 -34.57
C LEU A 148 -5.64 9.91 -35.35
N LYS A 149 -5.99 8.63 -35.21
CA LYS A 149 -5.44 7.56 -36.03
C LYS A 149 -6.54 6.67 -36.55
N ARG A 150 -6.24 5.96 -37.64
CA ARG A 150 -7.09 4.88 -38.16
C ARG A 150 -7.26 3.80 -37.09
N SER A 151 -8.39 3.11 -37.10
CA SER A 151 -8.71 2.06 -36.12
C SER A 151 -7.73 0.87 -36.09
N THR A 152 -6.89 0.72 -37.12
CA THR A 152 -5.85 -0.32 -37.23
C THR A 152 -4.44 0.15 -36.82
N ILE A 153 -4.27 1.43 -36.46
CA ILE A 153 -2.99 2.02 -36.08
C ILE A 153 -3.06 2.36 -34.60
N SER A 154 -2.01 2.00 -33.84
CA SER A 154 -2.01 2.26 -32.40
C SER A 154 -2.01 3.76 -32.07
N ILE A 155 -2.77 4.16 -31.04
CA ILE A 155 -2.80 5.52 -30.48
C ILE A 155 -1.40 6.02 -30.12
N SER A 156 -0.46 5.14 -29.78
CA SER A 156 0.96 5.48 -29.54
C SER A 156 1.58 6.29 -30.68
N GLU A 157 1.16 6.10 -31.93
CA GLU A 157 1.62 6.93 -33.05
C GLU A 157 1.09 8.37 -32.97
N GLY A 158 -0.19 8.56 -32.63
CA GLY A 158 -0.77 9.89 -32.38
C GLY A 158 -0.13 10.59 -31.17
N ILE A 159 0.24 9.83 -30.14
CA ILE A 159 0.97 10.37 -28.98
C ILE A 159 2.38 10.85 -29.39
N ARG A 160 3.11 10.06 -30.17
CA ARG A 160 4.44 10.46 -30.68
C ARG A 160 4.34 11.66 -31.60
N GLN A 161 3.29 11.75 -32.41
CA GLN A 161 3.00 12.94 -33.23
C GLN A 161 2.78 14.19 -32.35
N ASN A 162 1.98 14.09 -31.28
CA ASN A 162 1.83 15.18 -30.31
C ASN A 162 3.17 15.60 -29.68
N LEU A 163 4.05 14.65 -29.35
CA LEU A 163 5.37 14.93 -28.78
C LEU A 163 6.31 15.61 -29.79
N ASP A 164 6.32 15.13 -31.03
CA ASP A 164 7.09 15.74 -32.11
C ASP A 164 6.63 17.19 -32.33
N ASN A 165 5.31 17.40 -32.42
CA ASN A 165 4.72 18.72 -32.62
C ASN A 165 5.16 19.75 -31.57
N GLN A 166 5.45 19.29 -30.34
CA GLN A 166 5.93 20.11 -29.23
C GLN A 166 7.43 20.39 -29.25
N SER A 167 8.20 19.76 -30.13
CA SER A 167 9.64 20.02 -30.21
C SER A 167 9.96 21.31 -30.97
N PRO A 168 11.11 21.96 -30.68
CA PRO A 168 11.51 23.20 -31.36
C PRO A 168 11.58 23.09 -32.89
N LYS A 169 11.83 21.87 -33.41
CA LYS A 169 11.90 21.59 -34.85
C LYS A 169 10.55 21.69 -35.56
N PHE A 170 9.44 21.69 -34.83
CA PHE A 170 8.10 21.70 -35.39
C PHE A 170 7.35 22.95 -34.92
N ILE A 171 6.27 22.79 -34.14
CA ILE A 171 5.34 23.85 -33.78
C ILE A 171 5.25 24.07 -32.26
N GLU A 172 6.38 23.92 -31.55
CA GLU A 172 6.49 24.08 -30.08
C GLU A 172 5.68 25.26 -29.53
N ARG A 173 5.79 26.43 -30.19
CA ARG A 173 5.17 27.68 -29.74
C ARG A 173 3.64 27.61 -29.72
N PHE A 174 3.04 26.79 -30.58
CA PHE A 174 1.59 26.58 -30.57
C PHE A 174 1.11 25.97 -29.25
N PHE A 175 1.92 25.12 -28.62
CA PHE A 175 1.59 24.41 -27.39
C PHE A 175 1.76 25.27 -26.12
N THR A 176 2.18 26.53 -26.26
CA THR A 176 2.35 27.44 -25.11
C THR A 176 1.03 27.82 -24.45
N THR A 177 -0.09 27.80 -25.17
CA THR A 177 -1.44 28.01 -24.62
C THR A 177 -2.20 26.70 -24.38
N VAL A 178 -1.77 25.60 -25.01
CA VAL A 178 -2.46 24.30 -24.93
C VAL A 178 -2.37 23.74 -23.52
N GLN A 179 -3.53 23.45 -22.95
CA GLN A 179 -3.67 22.89 -21.61
C GLN A 179 -3.88 21.38 -21.65
N LEU A 180 -4.51 20.84 -22.71
CA LEU A 180 -4.85 19.41 -22.87
C LEU A 180 -4.33 18.88 -24.21
N VAL A 181 -3.63 17.76 -24.20
CA VAL A 181 -3.23 17.04 -25.42
C VAL A 181 -3.87 15.67 -25.44
N MET A 182 -4.37 15.24 -26.58
CA MET A 182 -5.13 14.02 -26.72
C MET A 182 -4.70 13.25 -27.98
N ALA A 183 -4.80 11.94 -27.91
CA ALA A 183 -4.65 11.06 -29.05
C ALA A 183 -5.72 9.97 -29.00
N GLY A 184 -6.35 9.65 -30.12
CA GLY A 184 -7.46 8.70 -30.14
C GLY A 184 -7.66 7.94 -31.45
N ASN A 185 -8.31 6.78 -31.36
CA ASN A 185 -8.83 6.02 -32.50
C ASN A 185 -10.09 5.24 -32.08
N GLY A 186 -10.82 4.68 -33.03
CA GLY A 186 -12.08 3.97 -32.73
C GLY A 186 -11.92 2.64 -31.97
N THR A 187 -10.71 2.09 -31.86
CA THR A 187 -10.47 0.75 -31.28
C THR A 187 -9.95 0.81 -29.84
N GLU A 188 -8.96 1.66 -29.59
CA GLU A 188 -8.32 1.87 -28.29
C GLU A 188 -8.93 3.05 -27.51
N GLY A 189 -9.79 3.85 -28.15
CA GLY A 189 -10.50 4.97 -27.53
C GLY A 189 -9.67 6.25 -27.46
N LEU A 190 -9.68 6.93 -26.31
CA LEU A 190 -9.02 8.21 -26.10
C LEU A 190 -7.94 8.11 -25.01
N LYS A 191 -6.76 8.66 -25.28
CA LYS A 191 -5.72 8.92 -24.29
C LYS A 191 -5.46 10.42 -24.18
N TYR A 192 -5.14 10.89 -22.98
CA TYR A 192 -4.92 12.30 -22.69
C TYR A 192 -3.66 12.54 -21.86
N GLY A 193 -3.13 13.75 -21.97
CA GLY A 193 -2.01 14.25 -21.19
C GLY A 193 -1.99 15.78 -21.21
N CYS A 194 -0.89 16.33 -20.75
CA CYS A 194 -0.56 17.74 -20.95
C CYS A 194 0.74 17.86 -21.76
N ILE A 195 1.21 19.10 -21.98
CA ILE A 195 2.49 19.33 -22.64
C ILE A 195 3.62 18.51 -21.99
N GLU A 196 4.54 18.02 -22.82
CA GLU A 196 5.72 17.23 -22.45
C GLU A 196 5.43 15.91 -21.72
N THR A 197 4.16 15.48 -21.64
CA THR A 197 3.80 14.17 -21.08
C THR A 197 4.41 13.06 -21.93
N LYS A 198 5.31 12.26 -21.36
CA LYS A 198 5.92 11.13 -22.07
C LYS A 198 4.86 10.07 -22.40
N GLU A 199 5.07 9.33 -23.48
CA GLU A 199 4.10 8.36 -24.01
C GLU A 199 3.52 7.41 -22.95
N LYS A 200 4.37 6.82 -22.12
CA LYS A 200 3.95 5.90 -21.04
C LYS A 200 3.08 6.51 -19.94
N TYR A 201 3.00 7.84 -19.85
CA TYR A 201 2.23 8.56 -18.83
C TYR A 201 0.95 9.20 -19.38
N TYR A 202 0.62 8.96 -20.65
CA TYR A 202 -0.70 9.28 -21.15
C TYR A 202 -1.75 8.47 -20.40
N LEU A 203 -2.79 9.17 -19.95
CA LEU A 203 -3.85 8.63 -19.13
C LEU A 203 -5.04 8.21 -19.99
N GLN A 204 -5.80 7.25 -19.52
CA GLN A 204 -7.11 6.91 -20.08
C GLN A 204 -8.20 7.35 -19.10
N TRP A 205 -9.23 8.01 -19.62
CA TRP A 205 -10.38 8.38 -18.81
C TRP A 205 -11.32 7.18 -18.64
N LYS A 206 -11.74 6.91 -17.40
CA LYS A 206 -12.67 5.82 -17.07
C LYS A 206 -13.80 6.39 -16.24
N GLU A 207 -15.01 6.17 -16.73
CA GLU A 207 -16.28 6.63 -16.15
C GLU A 207 -17.36 5.72 -16.72
N ASP A 208 -18.40 5.39 -15.94
CA ASP A 208 -19.52 4.59 -16.45
C ASP A 208 -20.33 5.40 -17.45
N SER A 209 -20.77 4.75 -18.53
CA SER A 209 -21.52 5.39 -19.60
C SER A 209 -22.30 4.36 -20.41
N GLU A 210 -23.45 4.77 -20.93
CA GLU A 210 -24.27 3.99 -21.87
C GLU A 210 -23.72 4.02 -23.31
N GLU A 211 -22.69 4.84 -23.59
CA GLU A 211 -22.05 4.95 -24.90
C GLU A 211 -21.09 3.77 -25.15
N ASP A 212 -21.40 2.96 -26.17
CA ASP A 212 -20.60 1.80 -26.57
C ASP A 212 -19.29 2.21 -27.29
N ASN A 213 -19.29 3.34 -27.99
CA ASN A 213 -18.08 3.82 -28.66
C ASN A 213 -17.09 4.44 -27.67
N VAL A 214 -15.99 3.72 -27.43
CA VAL A 214 -14.94 4.10 -26.45
C VAL A 214 -14.26 5.45 -26.73
N LEU A 215 -14.17 5.87 -28.00
CA LEU A 215 -13.59 7.17 -28.37
C LEU A 215 -14.59 8.29 -28.09
N ASP A 216 -15.82 8.14 -28.57
CA ASP A 216 -16.88 9.14 -28.41
C ASP A 216 -17.17 9.34 -26.93
N LYS A 217 -17.25 8.25 -26.17
CA LYS A 217 -17.34 8.25 -24.70
C LYS A 217 -16.24 9.13 -24.08
N GLY A 218 -14.97 8.88 -24.42
CA GLY A 218 -13.85 9.65 -23.89
C GLY A 218 -13.96 11.16 -24.20
N ILE A 219 -14.34 11.50 -25.44
CA ILE A 219 -14.52 12.88 -25.89
C ILE A 219 -15.69 13.55 -25.15
N VAL A 220 -16.84 12.87 -25.03
CA VAL A 220 -18.02 13.42 -24.37
C VAL A 220 -17.75 13.72 -22.90
N HIS A 221 -17.04 12.84 -22.19
CA HIS A 221 -16.72 13.07 -20.77
C HIS A 221 -15.66 14.16 -20.59
N LEU A 222 -14.50 14.06 -21.24
CA LEU A 222 -13.39 15.00 -21.03
C LEU A 222 -13.63 16.37 -21.66
N CYS A 223 -14.26 16.41 -22.84
CA CYS A 223 -14.52 17.64 -23.57
C CYS A 223 -15.94 18.19 -23.34
N ASN A 224 -16.67 17.67 -22.34
CA ASN A 224 -17.81 18.42 -21.81
C ASN A 224 -17.33 19.80 -21.33
N LYS A 225 -18.01 20.88 -21.74
CA LYS A 225 -17.57 22.26 -21.49
C LYS A 225 -17.25 22.55 -20.02
N GLN A 226 -18.13 22.10 -19.12
CA GLN A 226 -17.96 22.30 -17.68
C GLN A 226 -16.80 21.45 -17.15
N ARG A 227 -16.73 20.17 -17.54
CA ARG A 227 -15.65 19.26 -17.13
C ARG A 227 -14.28 19.73 -17.63
N LEU A 228 -14.20 20.20 -18.87
CA LEU A 228 -12.96 20.70 -19.47
C LEU A 228 -12.42 21.91 -18.70
N LEU A 229 -13.28 22.89 -18.40
CA LEU A 229 -12.87 24.05 -17.60
C LEU A 229 -12.50 23.65 -16.17
N GLU A 230 -13.26 22.77 -15.53
CA GLU A 230 -12.94 22.27 -14.19
C GLU A 230 -11.60 21.52 -14.16
N MET A 231 -11.35 20.65 -15.14
CA MET A 231 -10.08 19.95 -15.29
C MET A 231 -8.89 20.91 -15.42
N ILE A 232 -9.06 21.97 -16.21
CA ILE A 232 -8.01 22.98 -16.40
C ILE A 232 -7.82 23.80 -15.13
N HIS A 233 -8.90 24.23 -14.48
CA HIS A 233 -8.85 25.12 -13.31
C HIS A 233 -8.35 24.41 -12.05
N ASP A 234 -8.94 23.27 -11.71
CA ASP A 234 -8.76 22.61 -10.41
C ASP A 234 -7.72 21.48 -10.45
N PHE A 235 -7.51 20.85 -11.61
CA PHE A 235 -6.80 19.57 -11.71
C PHE A 235 -5.48 19.61 -12.49
N ILE A 236 -4.93 20.81 -12.73
CA ILE A 236 -3.57 21.00 -13.26
C ILE A 236 -2.59 21.38 -12.13
N VAL A 237 -1.45 20.69 -12.10
CA VAL A 237 -0.31 21.07 -11.25
C VAL A 237 0.98 21.14 -12.06
N PHE A 238 1.89 22.03 -11.63
CA PHE A 238 3.24 22.15 -12.15
C PHE A 238 4.21 21.66 -11.07
N ASP A 239 4.62 20.39 -11.16
CA ASP A 239 5.41 19.68 -10.17
C ASP A 239 6.85 19.46 -10.66
N ARG A 240 7.80 20.19 -10.07
CA ARG A 240 9.25 20.03 -10.32
C ARG A 240 9.66 19.91 -11.80
N GLY A 241 9.15 20.81 -12.65
CA GLY A 241 9.50 20.82 -14.07
C GLY A 241 8.60 19.94 -14.94
N GLN A 242 7.54 19.35 -14.38
CA GLN A 242 6.54 18.59 -15.13
C GLN A 242 5.15 19.16 -14.88
N LYS A 243 4.40 19.38 -15.95
CA LYS A 243 2.96 19.63 -15.86
C LYS A 243 2.26 18.28 -15.69
N LYS A 244 1.19 18.22 -14.88
CA LYS A 244 0.44 16.99 -14.65
C LYS A 244 -1.06 17.28 -14.58
N TYR A 245 -1.84 16.36 -15.11
CA TYR A 245 -3.28 16.24 -14.85
C TYR A 245 -3.54 15.19 -13.76
N CYS A 246 -4.72 15.28 -13.14
CA CYS A 246 -5.24 14.19 -12.35
C CYS A 246 -5.64 12.98 -13.22
N ARG A 247 -5.63 11.81 -12.58
CA ARG A 247 -6.28 10.58 -13.06
C ARG A 247 -7.76 10.61 -12.73
N HIS A 248 -8.54 9.74 -13.37
CA HIS A 248 -9.99 9.61 -13.13
C HIS A 248 -10.31 9.36 -11.63
N ASN A 249 -9.59 8.43 -10.98
CA ASN A 249 -9.80 8.09 -9.58
C ASN A 249 -9.50 9.26 -8.63
N GLN A 250 -8.55 10.12 -9.01
CA GLN A 250 -8.18 11.31 -8.25
C GLN A 250 -9.22 12.42 -8.44
N TYR A 251 -9.73 12.60 -9.66
CA TYR A 251 -10.84 13.50 -9.96
C TYR A 251 -12.08 13.12 -9.14
N PHE A 252 -12.59 11.89 -9.29
CA PHE A 252 -13.80 11.45 -8.59
C PHE A 252 -13.61 11.40 -7.08
N GLY A 253 -12.44 11.00 -6.60
CA GLY A 253 -12.10 11.08 -5.17
C GLY A 253 -12.15 12.51 -4.62
N CYS A 254 -11.64 13.49 -5.37
CA CYS A 254 -11.77 14.90 -4.99
C CYS A 254 -13.22 15.38 -5.06
N LYS A 255 -13.97 15.06 -6.11
CA LYS A 255 -15.38 15.46 -6.26
C LYS A 255 -16.25 14.96 -5.11
N ALA A 256 -16.13 13.67 -4.77
CA ALA A 256 -16.83 13.10 -3.62
C ALA A 256 -16.42 13.79 -2.31
N ALA A 257 -15.13 14.03 -2.10
CA ALA A 257 -14.64 14.73 -0.90
C ALA A 257 -15.12 16.19 -0.81
N GLN A 258 -15.22 16.91 -1.93
CA GLN A 258 -15.76 18.27 -1.98
C GLN A 258 -17.23 18.31 -1.51
N GLU A 259 -18.04 17.31 -1.84
CA GLU A 259 -19.42 17.21 -1.39
C GLU A 259 -19.52 16.99 0.12
N GLU A 260 -18.73 16.05 0.65
CA GLU A 260 -18.69 15.74 2.08
C GLU A 260 -18.15 16.93 2.90
N ILE A 261 -17.12 17.62 2.39
CA ILE A 261 -16.61 18.86 2.99
C ILE A 261 -17.70 19.94 3.08
N ARG A 262 -18.51 20.13 2.03
CA ARG A 262 -19.63 21.09 2.06
C ARG A 262 -20.69 20.72 3.09
N LYS A 263 -20.91 19.41 3.32
CA LYS A 263 -21.80 18.89 4.38
C LYS A 263 -21.17 18.95 5.78
N ARG A 264 -19.87 19.26 5.88
CA ARG A 264 -19.06 19.13 7.11
C ARG A 264 -19.02 17.69 7.63
N GLU A 265 -19.06 16.72 6.73
CA GLU A 265 -18.95 15.29 7.01
C GLU A 265 -17.54 14.80 6.67
N GLY A 266 -16.90 14.13 7.63
CA GLY A 266 -15.61 13.50 7.44
C GLY A 266 -15.72 12.19 6.67
N GLY A 267 -14.58 11.61 6.31
CA GLY A 267 -14.58 10.26 5.74
C GLY A 267 -13.20 9.80 5.32
N ILE A 268 -13.16 8.66 4.63
CA ILE A 268 -11.93 7.98 4.24
C ILE A 268 -11.82 7.90 2.71
N ILE A 269 -10.70 8.38 2.18
CA ILE A 269 -10.29 8.15 0.79
C ILE A 269 -9.31 6.98 0.78
N TRP A 270 -9.77 5.82 0.33
CA TRP A 270 -8.94 4.63 0.17
C TRP A 270 -8.43 4.55 -1.26
N HIS A 271 -7.17 4.91 -1.45
CA HIS A 271 -6.53 4.92 -2.76
C HIS A 271 -5.24 4.11 -2.65
N THR A 272 -5.15 3.01 -3.40
CA THR A 272 -4.05 2.03 -3.26
C THR A 272 -2.66 2.66 -3.34
N GLN A 273 -1.68 2.01 -2.74
CA GLN A 273 -0.33 2.56 -2.62
C GLN A 273 0.33 2.74 -4.00
N GLY A 274 0.56 4.00 -4.41
CA GLY A 274 1.10 4.33 -5.75
C GLY A 274 0.15 5.01 -6.69
N SER A 275 -1.13 5.08 -6.34
CA SER A 275 -2.16 5.74 -7.14
C SER A 275 -2.02 7.27 -7.20
N GLY A 276 -1.15 7.87 -6.37
CA GLY A 276 -0.95 9.32 -6.29
C GLY A 276 -1.79 10.00 -5.21
N LYS A 277 -1.98 9.37 -4.04
CA LYS A 277 -2.68 9.93 -2.88
C LYS A 277 -2.25 11.35 -2.51
N SER A 278 -0.94 11.60 -2.42
CA SER A 278 -0.41 12.91 -2.04
C SER A 278 -0.79 14.01 -3.02
N LEU A 279 -0.95 13.70 -4.32
CA LEU A 279 -1.48 14.68 -5.30
C LEU A 279 -2.98 14.92 -5.09
N THR A 280 -3.75 13.89 -4.73
CA THR A 280 -5.17 14.03 -4.32
C THR A 280 -5.31 15.00 -3.14
N MET A 281 -4.43 14.91 -2.15
CA MET A 281 -4.37 15.87 -1.05
C MET A 281 -4.07 17.29 -1.54
N VAL A 282 -3.15 17.45 -2.51
CA VAL A 282 -2.81 18.77 -3.08
C VAL A 282 -4.01 19.41 -3.77
N TRP A 283 -4.71 18.68 -4.65
CA TRP A 283 -5.89 19.22 -5.35
C TRP A 283 -7.01 19.59 -4.37
N LEU A 284 -7.28 18.73 -3.40
CA LEU A 284 -8.28 19.00 -2.38
C LEU A 284 -7.91 20.22 -1.51
N THR A 285 -6.62 20.35 -1.15
CA THR A 285 -6.10 21.50 -0.39
C THR A 285 -6.25 22.81 -1.14
N ARG A 286 -5.94 22.83 -2.45
CA ARG A 286 -6.14 24.01 -3.30
C ARG A 286 -7.60 24.38 -3.41
N TRP A 287 -8.46 23.39 -3.62
CA TRP A 287 -9.89 23.61 -3.68
C TRP A 287 -10.43 24.21 -2.37
N ILE A 288 -10.03 23.68 -1.20
CA ILE A 288 -10.41 24.23 0.12
C ILE A 288 -9.97 25.69 0.26
N LYS A 289 -8.70 25.99 -0.08
CA LYS A 289 -8.13 27.34 -0.02
C LYS A 289 -8.93 28.37 -0.83
N GLU A 290 -9.46 27.95 -1.98
CA GLU A 290 -10.14 28.82 -2.93
C GLU A 290 -11.63 28.94 -2.69
N ASN A 291 -12.26 27.91 -2.12
CA ASN A 291 -13.71 27.84 -1.95
C ASN A 291 -14.16 28.13 -0.50
N ILE A 292 -13.25 28.07 0.48
CA ILE A 292 -13.59 28.20 1.90
C ILE A 292 -12.76 29.33 2.53
N THR A 293 -13.43 30.44 2.84
CA THR A 293 -12.77 31.63 3.40
C THR A 293 -12.31 31.37 4.84
N GLY A 294 -11.06 31.73 5.14
CA GLY A 294 -10.48 31.50 6.47
C GLY A 294 -10.11 30.05 6.77
N SER A 295 -10.12 29.20 5.73
CA SER A 295 -9.70 27.80 5.83
C SER A 295 -8.21 27.65 6.11
N ARG A 296 -7.86 26.58 6.83
CA ARG A 296 -6.51 26.13 7.10
C ARG A 296 -6.46 24.62 6.95
N VAL A 297 -5.36 24.11 6.43
CA VAL A 297 -5.16 22.68 6.24
C VAL A 297 -3.99 22.21 7.09
N LEU A 298 -4.21 21.13 7.84
CA LEU A 298 -3.23 20.46 8.67
C LEU A 298 -3.08 19.02 8.19
N ILE A 299 -1.89 18.65 7.73
CA ILE A 299 -1.59 17.29 7.29
C ILE A 299 -0.86 16.56 8.42
N ILE A 300 -1.39 15.42 8.83
CA ILE A 300 -0.86 14.56 9.87
C ILE A 300 -0.30 13.29 9.25
N THR A 301 0.94 12.98 9.62
CA THR A 301 1.64 11.76 9.19
C THR A 301 2.16 10.99 10.40
N ASP A 302 2.37 9.69 10.27
CA ASP A 302 2.86 8.85 11.38
C ASP A 302 4.40 8.92 11.55
N ARG A 303 5.13 9.15 10.46
CA ARG A 303 6.60 9.02 10.42
C ARG A 303 7.29 10.17 9.70
N GLU A 304 8.53 10.45 10.08
CA GLU A 304 9.32 11.57 9.55
C GLU A 304 9.56 11.47 8.04
N GLU A 305 9.75 10.27 7.51
CA GLU A 305 9.97 10.06 6.08
C GLU A 305 8.72 10.43 5.26
N LEU A 306 7.52 10.12 5.78
CA LEU A 306 6.24 10.49 5.17
C LEU A 306 6.02 12.01 5.24
N ASP A 307 6.27 12.60 6.40
CA ASP A 307 6.17 14.06 6.63
C ASP A 307 7.06 14.83 5.65
N GLY A 308 8.32 14.40 5.49
CA GLY A 308 9.26 14.99 4.53
C GLY A 308 8.86 14.77 3.07
N GLN A 309 8.19 13.67 2.73
CA GLN A 309 7.66 13.45 1.39
C GLN A 309 6.49 14.37 1.06
N ILE A 310 5.55 14.52 1.99
CA ILE A 310 4.44 15.47 1.86
C ILE A 310 5.00 16.89 1.67
N GLU A 311 5.95 17.30 2.50
CA GLU A 311 6.61 18.60 2.37
C GLU A 311 7.21 18.81 0.97
N LYS A 312 7.95 17.82 0.47
CA LYS A 312 8.54 17.86 -0.87
C LYS A 312 7.48 17.90 -1.99
N VAL A 313 6.35 17.22 -1.84
CA VAL A 313 5.25 17.22 -2.84
C VAL A 313 4.61 18.60 -2.92
N TYR A 314 4.21 19.19 -1.79
CA TYR A 314 3.58 20.51 -1.74
C TYR A 314 4.52 21.62 -2.23
N ASN A 315 5.78 21.62 -1.78
CA ASN A 315 6.77 22.57 -2.29
C ASN A 315 7.03 22.38 -3.79
N GLY A 316 7.00 21.13 -4.28
CA GLY A 316 7.16 20.79 -5.70
C GLY A 316 6.11 21.43 -6.62
N VAL A 317 4.87 21.58 -6.13
CA VAL A 317 3.76 22.24 -6.84
C VAL A 317 3.65 23.75 -6.56
N GLY A 318 4.57 24.32 -5.78
CA GLY A 318 4.58 25.74 -5.42
C GLY A 318 3.66 26.12 -4.25
N GLU A 319 3.15 25.15 -3.48
CA GLU A 319 2.40 25.40 -2.25
C GLU A 319 3.34 25.29 -1.04
N LYS A 320 3.69 26.43 -0.43
CA LYS A 320 4.55 26.44 0.75
C LYS A 320 3.81 25.84 1.95
N ILE A 321 4.24 24.65 2.36
CA ILE A 321 3.78 23.98 3.58
C ILE A 321 4.79 24.21 4.71
N VAL A 322 4.30 24.39 5.94
CA VAL A 322 5.16 24.58 7.10
C VAL A 322 5.18 23.31 7.94
N ARG A 323 6.35 22.69 8.01
CA ARG A 323 6.61 21.56 8.90
C ARG A 323 6.79 22.04 10.34
N THR A 324 6.13 21.36 11.26
CA THR A 324 6.28 21.63 12.71
C THR A 324 7.49 20.91 13.27
N THR A 325 8.20 21.51 14.22
CA THR A 325 9.42 20.92 14.81
C THR A 325 9.16 20.21 16.13
N SER A 326 8.17 20.66 16.90
CA SER A 326 7.79 20.11 18.21
C SER A 326 6.30 20.28 18.48
N GLY A 327 5.78 19.64 19.53
CA GLY A 327 4.40 19.85 19.97
C GLY A 327 4.11 21.29 20.37
N LYS A 328 5.05 21.96 21.04
CA LYS A 328 4.93 23.39 21.37
C LYS A 328 4.81 24.27 20.12
N ASP A 329 5.68 24.06 19.14
CA ASP A 329 5.65 24.77 17.85
C ASP A 329 4.34 24.53 17.08
N LEU A 330 3.83 23.30 17.10
CA LEU A 330 2.51 22.96 16.55
C LEU A 330 1.38 23.76 17.23
N ILE A 331 1.33 23.76 18.57
CA ILE A 331 0.32 24.51 19.33
C ILE A 331 0.42 26.01 19.05
N GLU A 332 1.61 26.59 19.04
CA GLU A 332 1.83 28.01 18.73
C GLU A 332 1.28 28.36 17.33
N LYS A 333 1.58 27.53 16.33
CA LYS A 333 1.07 27.71 14.97
C LYS A 333 -0.45 27.52 14.87
N LEU A 334 -1.03 26.59 15.62
CA LEU A 334 -2.49 26.40 15.67
C LEU A 334 -3.20 27.58 16.37
N ASN A 335 -2.56 28.20 17.37
CA ASN A 335 -3.05 29.39 18.07
C ASN A 335 -2.84 30.70 17.28
N ALA A 336 -2.22 30.64 16.10
CA ALA A 336 -2.09 31.74 15.15
C ALA A 336 -3.01 31.54 13.94
N THR A 337 -3.34 32.60 13.21
CA THR A 337 -4.08 32.50 11.93
C THR A 337 -3.18 32.09 10.76
N THR A 338 -1.87 32.14 10.95
CA THR A 338 -0.85 31.76 9.97
C THR A 338 0.16 30.79 10.58
N PRO A 339 0.71 29.85 9.82
CA PRO A 339 0.48 29.62 8.39
C PRO A 339 -0.85 28.90 8.12
N TRP A 340 -1.37 29.01 6.89
CA TRP A 340 -2.63 28.38 6.49
C TRP A 340 -2.46 26.88 6.18
N LEU A 341 -1.26 26.45 5.77
CA LEU A 341 -0.95 25.06 5.43
C LEU A 341 0.20 24.55 6.30
N LEU A 342 -0.07 23.46 7.02
CA LEU A 342 0.80 22.88 8.04
C LEU A 342 0.98 21.38 7.81
N CYS A 343 2.16 20.84 8.13
CA CYS A 343 2.32 19.40 8.35
C CYS A 343 2.95 19.09 9.71
N SER A 344 2.53 17.98 10.30
CA SER A 344 3.00 17.52 11.59
C SER A 344 3.00 16.00 11.68
N LEU A 345 3.82 15.51 12.60
CA LEU A 345 3.83 14.12 12.99
C LEU A 345 2.76 13.90 14.05
N ILE A 346 2.06 12.77 14.00
CA ILE A 346 1.01 12.50 14.97
C ILE A 346 1.54 12.50 16.42
N HIS A 347 2.76 12.00 16.65
CA HIS A 347 3.39 12.00 17.97
C HIS A 347 3.84 13.38 18.46
N LYS A 348 3.74 14.44 17.63
CA LYS A 348 3.93 15.82 18.11
C LYS A 348 2.71 16.35 18.84
N PHE A 349 1.55 15.74 18.65
CA PHE A 349 0.44 15.92 19.58
C PHE A 349 0.77 15.32 20.95
N GLY A 350 1.77 14.41 21.01
CA GLY A 350 2.49 14.05 22.24
C GLY A 350 3.17 12.69 22.20
N ARG A 351 4.09 12.47 23.15
CA ARG A 351 5.05 11.34 23.14
C ARG A 351 4.37 9.99 23.40
N LYS A 352 4.84 8.96 22.68
CA LYS A 352 4.69 7.54 23.07
C LYS A 352 5.52 7.30 24.34
N GLU A 353 4.96 7.62 25.49
CA GLU A 353 5.31 6.91 26.72
C GLU A 353 4.04 6.21 27.21
N GLU A 354 4.20 5.06 27.85
CA GLU A 354 3.15 4.14 28.32
C GLU A 354 2.29 4.75 29.45
N GLY A 355 1.76 5.95 29.24
CA GLY A 355 0.96 6.73 30.16
C GLY A 355 -0.53 6.78 29.79
N ASP A 356 -1.33 7.11 30.80
CA ASP A 356 -2.77 7.21 30.75
C ASP A 356 -3.23 8.33 29.81
N VAL A 357 -4.34 8.14 29.07
CA VAL A 357 -4.86 9.13 28.10
C VAL A 357 -5.26 10.41 28.80
N GLU A 358 -5.78 10.29 30.02
CA GLU A 358 -6.20 11.42 30.83
C GLU A 358 -5.02 12.29 31.22
N GLU A 359 -3.95 11.68 31.74
CA GLU A 359 -2.74 12.38 32.15
C GLU A 359 -2.05 13.05 30.94
N TYR A 360 -2.11 12.43 29.77
CA TYR A 360 -1.61 12.97 28.51
C TYR A 360 -2.43 14.16 28.00
N VAL A 361 -3.76 14.04 27.96
CA VAL A 361 -4.66 15.14 27.59
C VAL A 361 -4.58 16.27 28.62
N GLU A 362 -4.40 15.95 29.90
CA GLU A 362 -4.17 16.94 30.95
C GLU A 362 -2.82 17.61 30.82
N GLN A 363 -1.73 16.90 30.50
CA GLN A 363 -0.43 17.51 30.22
C GLN A 363 -0.48 18.44 29.00
N ILE A 364 -1.19 18.04 27.94
CA ILE A 364 -1.47 18.93 26.81
C ILE A 364 -2.27 20.13 27.31
N LYS A 365 -3.39 19.95 28.02
CA LYS A 365 -4.18 21.06 28.57
C LYS A 365 -3.40 21.99 29.51
N GLN A 366 -2.49 21.47 30.31
CA GLN A 366 -1.62 22.23 31.22
C GLN A 366 -0.51 22.98 30.46
N SER A 367 -0.07 22.46 29.31
CA SER A 367 0.92 23.10 28.44
C SER A 367 0.28 24.00 27.37
N LEU A 368 -1.02 23.87 27.13
CA LEU A 368 -1.81 24.81 26.34
C LEU A 368 -1.95 26.13 27.12
N PRO A 369 -1.70 27.29 26.47
CA PRO A 369 -2.07 28.58 27.04
C PRO A 369 -3.54 28.58 27.51
N THR A 370 -3.83 29.27 28.62
CA THR A 370 -5.20 29.35 29.18
C THR A 370 -6.22 29.96 28.21
N ASP A 371 -5.75 30.70 27.21
CA ASP A 371 -6.53 31.30 26.12
C ASP A 371 -6.42 30.54 24.79
N PHE A 372 -5.84 29.33 24.77
CA PHE A 372 -5.65 28.57 23.55
C PHE A 372 -6.98 28.29 22.85
N LYS A 373 -7.05 28.71 21.59
CA LYS A 373 -8.11 28.34 20.67
C LYS A 373 -7.48 28.15 19.31
N ALA A 374 -7.64 26.97 18.72
CA ALA A 374 -7.24 26.76 17.33
C ALA A 374 -7.97 27.79 16.44
N LYS A 375 -7.20 28.66 15.76
CA LYS A 375 -7.74 29.80 15.00
C LYS A 375 -7.91 29.43 13.53
N GLY A 376 -9.06 29.80 12.95
CA GLY A 376 -9.41 29.48 11.56
C GLY A 376 -10.27 28.21 11.44
N ASP A 377 -10.78 27.96 10.22
CA ASP A 377 -11.54 26.75 9.91
C ASP A 377 -10.59 25.64 9.46
N ILE A 378 -10.35 24.65 10.32
CA ILE A 378 -9.25 23.70 10.15
C ILE A 378 -9.76 22.39 9.52
N TYR A 379 -9.09 21.99 8.45
CA TYR A 379 -9.28 20.72 7.76
C TYR A 379 -8.05 19.85 8.01
N VAL A 380 -8.24 18.68 8.62
CA VAL A 380 -7.17 17.76 8.99
C VAL A 380 -7.13 16.60 8.02
N PHE A 381 -6.02 16.45 7.30
CA PHE A 381 -5.77 15.28 6.46
C PHE A 381 -4.86 14.32 7.20
N VAL A 382 -5.31 13.09 7.44
CA VAL A 382 -4.51 12.07 8.13
C VAL A 382 -4.03 11.04 7.12
N ASP A 383 -2.73 11.01 6.84
CA ASP A 383 -2.13 10.02 5.95
C ASP A 383 -1.91 8.68 6.67
N GLU A 384 -2.15 7.58 5.97
CA GLU A 384 -2.15 6.20 6.51
C GLU A 384 -2.97 6.10 7.83
N CYS A 385 -4.20 6.63 7.76
CA CYS A 385 -5.10 6.79 8.91
C CYS A 385 -5.44 5.49 9.66
N HIS A 386 -5.26 4.32 9.05
CA HIS A 386 -5.42 3.02 9.70
C HIS A 386 -4.26 2.65 10.63
N ARG A 387 -3.13 3.36 10.61
CA ARG A 387 -1.98 3.10 11.51
C ARG A 387 -2.00 3.94 12.76
N THR A 388 -2.74 5.05 12.73
CA THR A 388 -2.83 6.01 13.82
C THR A 388 -3.85 5.59 14.90
N GLN A 389 -4.15 4.28 14.92
CA GLN A 389 -5.06 3.47 15.73
C GLN A 389 -4.85 3.44 17.24
N SER A 390 -4.10 4.38 17.83
CA SER A 390 -4.45 4.68 19.22
C SER A 390 -5.66 5.61 19.13
N GLY A 391 -6.88 5.09 19.34
CA GLY A 391 -8.07 5.94 19.53
C GLY A 391 -7.80 7.10 20.51
N LYS A 392 -6.83 6.92 21.41
CA LYS A 392 -6.17 7.92 22.27
C LYS A 392 -5.66 9.17 21.54
N LEU A 393 -4.78 9.03 20.53
CA LEU A 393 -4.20 10.16 19.78
C LEU A 393 -5.26 10.90 18.99
N HIS A 394 -6.21 10.19 18.39
CA HIS A 394 -7.31 10.84 17.69
C HIS A 394 -8.25 11.59 18.64
N THR A 395 -8.59 11.00 19.79
CA THR A 395 -9.37 11.67 20.84
C THR A 395 -8.65 12.92 21.32
N ALA A 396 -7.33 12.86 21.53
CA ALA A 396 -6.53 14.03 21.87
C ALA A 396 -6.56 15.09 20.77
N MET A 397 -6.42 14.71 19.50
CA MET A 397 -6.56 15.64 18.37
C MET A 397 -7.95 16.29 18.31
N LYS A 398 -9.03 15.53 18.48
CA LYS A 398 -10.41 16.09 18.55
C LYS A 398 -10.58 17.02 19.75
N LYS A 399 -9.95 16.75 20.89
CA LYS A 399 -9.95 17.67 22.04
C LYS A 399 -9.19 18.97 21.76
N VAL A 400 -8.06 18.92 21.06
CA VAL A 400 -7.26 20.10 20.67
C VAL A 400 -7.91 20.87 19.51
N LEU A 401 -8.59 20.18 18.61
CA LEU A 401 -9.19 20.69 17.37
C LEU A 401 -10.69 20.33 17.29
N PRO A 402 -11.54 20.80 18.23
CA PRO A 402 -12.93 20.35 18.36
C PRO A 402 -13.83 20.71 17.17
N ASN A 403 -13.49 21.75 16.42
CA ASN A 403 -14.30 22.21 15.28
C ASN A 403 -13.72 21.82 13.92
N ALA A 404 -12.67 20.99 13.90
CA ALA A 404 -11.97 20.63 12.68
C ALA A 404 -12.65 19.46 11.96
N LEU A 405 -12.59 19.47 10.63
CA LEU A 405 -13.06 18.37 9.79
C LEU A 405 -11.92 17.40 9.50
N PHE A 406 -12.11 16.10 9.70
CA PHE A 406 -11.08 15.08 9.50
C PHE A 406 -11.35 14.26 8.23
N ILE A 407 -10.35 14.17 7.35
CA ILE A 407 -10.35 13.29 6.18
C ILE A 407 -9.17 12.33 6.29
N GLY A 408 -9.48 11.04 6.35
CA GLY A 408 -8.48 9.98 6.36
C GLY A 408 -8.06 9.62 4.94
N PHE A 409 -6.77 9.50 4.69
CA PHE A 409 -6.21 8.92 3.48
C PHE A 409 -5.52 7.60 3.85
N THR A 410 -5.69 6.58 3.01
CA THR A 410 -5.05 5.29 3.25
C THR A 410 -4.73 4.56 1.96
N GLY A 411 -3.59 3.87 1.92
CA GLY A 411 -3.25 2.88 0.90
C GLY A 411 -3.88 1.51 1.08
N THR A 412 -4.46 1.26 2.24
CA THR A 412 -4.94 -0.05 2.67
C THR A 412 -6.37 0.03 3.22
N PRO A 413 -7.24 -0.97 3.00
CA PRO A 413 -8.55 -1.02 3.61
C PRO A 413 -8.41 -1.16 5.13
N LEU A 414 -9.51 -0.85 5.82
CA LEU A 414 -9.62 -1.09 7.24
C LEU A 414 -10.04 -2.54 7.46
N LEU A 415 -9.15 -3.34 8.03
CA LEU A 415 -9.42 -4.74 8.40
C LEU A 415 -10.57 -4.80 9.40
N LYS A 416 -11.36 -5.89 9.45
CA LYS A 416 -12.54 -6.02 10.35
C LYS A 416 -12.27 -5.56 11.80
N LYS A 417 -11.12 -5.90 12.39
CA LYS A 417 -10.73 -5.48 13.76
C LYS A 417 -10.41 -3.99 13.91
N ASP A 418 -9.91 -3.37 12.84
CA ASP A 418 -9.49 -1.96 12.78
C ASP A 418 -10.58 -1.05 12.20
N LYS A 419 -11.60 -1.65 11.58
CA LYS A 419 -12.72 -1.00 10.90
C LYS A 419 -13.65 -0.30 11.89
N GLU A 420 -13.94 -0.96 13.01
CA GLU A 420 -14.78 -0.43 14.09
C GLU A 420 -14.21 0.90 14.61
N SER A 421 -12.95 0.91 15.07
CA SER A 421 -12.30 2.10 15.61
C SER A 421 -12.01 3.20 14.58
N SER A 422 -11.75 2.87 13.32
CA SER A 422 -11.46 3.90 12.30
C SER A 422 -12.73 4.51 11.68
N MET A 423 -13.82 3.76 11.54
CA MET A 423 -15.10 4.32 11.08
C MET A 423 -15.75 5.20 12.15
N GLU A 424 -15.62 4.84 13.43
CA GLU A 424 -15.98 5.73 14.56
C GLU A 424 -15.28 7.10 14.48
N VAL A 425 -14.06 7.09 13.95
CA VAL A 425 -13.12 8.20 14.00
C VAL A 425 -13.26 9.12 12.78
N PHE A 426 -13.25 8.54 11.58
CA PHE A 426 -13.25 9.27 10.31
C PHE A 426 -14.58 9.24 9.57
N GLY A 427 -15.48 8.31 9.85
CA GLY A 427 -16.73 8.12 9.10
C GLY A 427 -16.62 7.13 7.95
N LYS A 428 -17.55 7.23 6.99
CA LYS A 428 -17.67 6.31 5.84
C LYS A 428 -16.51 6.45 4.83
N TYR A 429 -16.39 5.49 3.93
CA TYR A 429 -15.55 5.66 2.74
C TYR A 429 -16.17 6.72 1.81
N ILE A 430 -15.40 7.75 1.50
CA ILE A 430 -15.76 8.81 0.55
C ILE A 430 -15.57 8.30 -0.88
N HIS A 431 -14.45 7.62 -1.13
CA HIS A 431 -14.09 7.07 -2.43
C HIS A 431 -13.04 5.97 -2.28
N THR A 432 -13.13 4.93 -3.10
CA THR A 432 -12.18 3.81 -3.16
C THR A 432 -11.51 3.69 -4.53
N TYR A 433 -10.23 3.34 -4.56
CA TYR A 433 -9.50 2.97 -5.77
C TYR A 433 -8.50 1.87 -5.39
N LYS A 434 -8.85 0.64 -5.74
CA LYS A 434 -8.28 -0.59 -5.21
C LYS A 434 -7.04 -1.04 -5.97
N PHE A 435 -6.42 -2.11 -5.48
CA PHE A 435 -5.18 -2.62 -6.02
C PHE A 435 -5.35 -3.22 -7.42
N ASP A 436 -6.35 -4.06 -7.61
CA ASP A 436 -6.72 -4.67 -8.90
C ASP A 436 -7.07 -3.61 -9.96
N GLU A 437 -7.82 -2.57 -9.57
CA GLU A 437 -8.11 -1.44 -10.45
C GLU A 437 -6.82 -0.73 -10.89
N ALA A 438 -5.90 -0.47 -9.96
CA ALA A 438 -4.65 0.21 -10.28
C ALA A 438 -3.69 -0.62 -11.14
N VAL A 439 -3.68 -1.95 -10.99
CA VAL A 439 -2.92 -2.85 -11.87
C VAL A 439 -3.55 -2.88 -13.26
N LYS A 440 -4.88 -3.04 -13.36
CA LYS A 440 -5.63 -3.01 -14.62
C LYS A 440 -5.45 -1.70 -15.39
N ASP A 441 -5.33 -0.60 -14.66
CA ASP A 441 -5.09 0.74 -15.20
C ASP A 441 -3.60 1.00 -15.51
N LYS A 442 -2.72 0.02 -15.26
CA LYS A 442 -1.26 0.13 -15.41
C LYS A 442 -0.66 1.30 -14.62
N VAL A 443 -1.30 1.67 -13.51
CA VAL A 443 -0.83 2.69 -12.58
C VAL A 443 0.27 2.15 -11.66
N VAL A 444 0.16 0.87 -11.32
CA VAL A 444 1.19 0.07 -10.65
C VAL A 444 1.36 -1.24 -11.42
N LEU A 445 2.49 -1.91 -11.23
CA LEU A 445 2.74 -3.24 -11.78
C LEU A 445 2.07 -4.31 -10.93
N ASP A 446 1.75 -5.44 -11.56
CA ASP A 446 1.39 -6.65 -10.82
C ASP A 446 2.64 -7.27 -10.17
N LEU A 447 2.42 -8.24 -9.31
CA LEU A 447 3.44 -8.93 -8.54
C LEU A 447 3.55 -10.39 -8.97
N ARG A 448 4.76 -10.95 -8.90
CA ARG A 448 5.02 -12.38 -9.01
C ARG A 448 5.52 -12.89 -7.68
N TYR A 449 4.98 -14.03 -7.25
CA TYR A 449 5.32 -14.65 -5.99
C TYR A 449 6.09 -15.95 -6.21
N GLU A 450 7.19 -16.11 -5.47
CA GLU A 450 8.02 -17.31 -5.50
C GLU A 450 8.28 -17.77 -4.06
N ALA A 451 7.82 -18.97 -3.71
CA ALA A 451 8.09 -19.56 -2.40
C ALA A 451 9.39 -20.36 -2.46
N ARG A 452 10.33 -20.06 -1.55
CA ARG A 452 11.57 -20.81 -1.35
C ARG A 452 11.64 -21.36 0.06
N ASN A 453 12.25 -22.53 0.20
CA ASN A 453 12.45 -23.13 1.51
C ASN A 453 13.91 -23.55 1.71
N VAL A 454 14.36 -23.38 2.96
CA VAL A 454 15.69 -23.76 3.43
C VAL A 454 15.50 -24.65 4.65
N ASP A 455 15.57 -25.97 4.45
CA ASP A 455 15.34 -26.94 5.52
C ASP A 455 16.52 -26.96 6.50
N GLN A 456 16.19 -27.07 7.79
CA GLN A 456 17.18 -27.24 8.86
C GLN A 456 17.20 -28.67 9.38
N GLN A 457 18.31 -29.08 9.98
CA GLN A 457 18.47 -30.39 10.59
C GLN A 457 19.47 -30.36 11.75
N ILE A 458 19.25 -31.23 12.73
CA ILE A 458 20.19 -31.43 13.84
C ILE A 458 21.27 -32.40 13.41
N ASN A 459 22.52 -32.00 13.55
CA ASN A 459 23.69 -32.83 13.25
C ASN A 459 24.03 -33.77 14.40
N SER A 460 23.80 -33.36 15.66
CA SER A 460 24.07 -34.19 16.85
C SER A 460 23.18 -33.80 18.03
N GLN A 461 22.21 -34.66 18.36
CA GLN A 461 21.37 -34.48 19.55
C GLN A 461 22.19 -34.61 20.84
N GLU A 462 23.06 -35.61 20.89
CA GLU A 462 23.92 -35.84 22.07
C GLU A 462 24.90 -34.69 22.29
N GLY A 463 25.42 -34.08 21.22
CA GLY A 463 26.28 -32.90 21.29
C GLY A 463 25.55 -31.67 21.84
N ILE A 464 24.32 -31.43 21.38
CA ILE A 464 23.45 -30.36 21.90
C ILE A 464 23.25 -30.50 23.40
N ASP A 465 22.83 -31.68 23.86
CA ASP A 465 22.54 -31.88 25.28
C ASP A 465 23.80 -31.85 26.15
N ARG A 466 24.92 -32.43 25.68
CA ARG A 466 26.20 -32.34 26.38
C ARG A 466 26.67 -30.89 26.53
N TRP A 467 26.59 -30.09 25.47
CA TRP A 467 26.96 -28.68 25.50
C TRP A 467 26.02 -27.87 26.41
N PHE A 468 24.71 -28.05 26.23
CA PHE A 468 23.69 -27.35 27.01
C PHE A 468 23.88 -27.63 28.51
N ASN A 469 23.95 -28.90 28.91
CA ASN A 469 24.15 -29.30 30.31
C ASN A 469 25.47 -28.79 30.89
N ALA A 470 26.55 -28.77 30.10
CA ALA A 470 27.84 -28.23 30.55
C ALA A 470 27.77 -26.72 30.82
N LYS A 471 27.05 -25.97 29.99
CA LYS A 471 26.90 -24.52 30.12
C LYS A 471 25.86 -24.12 31.16
N THR A 472 24.86 -24.96 31.45
CA THR A 472 23.82 -24.69 32.47
C THR A 472 24.12 -25.28 33.83
N LYS A 473 25.35 -25.77 34.06
CA LYS A 473 25.74 -26.37 35.34
C LYS A 473 25.60 -25.35 36.49
N GLY A 474 24.82 -25.71 37.51
CA GLY A 474 24.58 -24.86 38.68
C GLY A 474 23.32 -23.99 38.61
N LEU A 475 22.57 -24.02 37.50
CA LEU A 475 21.24 -23.41 37.41
C LEU A 475 20.17 -24.29 38.08
N THR A 476 19.10 -23.66 38.57
CA THR A 476 17.90 -24.36 39.05
C THR A 476 17.08 -24.91 37.87
N ASP A 477 16.22 -25.91 38.11
CA ASP A 477 15.35 -26.49 37.08
C ASP A 477 14.43 -25.45 36.43
N PHE A 478 13.97 -24.47 37.22
CA PHE A 478 13.22 -23.32 36.74
C PHE A 478 14.07 -22.44 35.79
N ALA A 479 15.30 -22.10 36.18
CA ALA A 479 16.18 -21.27 35.35
C ALA A 479 16.57 -21.97 34.03
N ILE A 480 16.81 -23.30 34.07
CA ILE A 480 17.02 -24.13 32.88
C ILE A 480 15.80 -24.08 31.96
N THR A 481 14.60 -24.20 32.53
CA THR A 481 13.33 -24.13 31.79
C THR A 481 13.15 -22.76 31.13
N GLU A 482 13.45 -21.67 31.84
CA GLU A 482 13.33 -20.32 31.31
C GLU A 482 14.35 -20.05 30.19
N LEU A 483 15.56 -20.60 30.32
CA LEU A 483 16.57 -20.56 29.26
C LEU A 483 16.12 -21.34 28.02
N LYS A 484 15.56 -22.55 28.19
CA LYS A 484 14.95 -23.33 27.10
C LYS A 484 13.80 -22.59 26.44
N LYS A 485 12.92 -21.94 27.20
CA LYS A 485 11.82 -21.12 26.66
C LYS A 485 12.32 -19.99 25.77
N ARG A 486 13.42 -19.32 26.15
CA ARG A 486 14.00 -18.22 25.36
C ARG A 486 14.72 -18.70 24.11
N TRP A 487 15.44 -19.82 24.19
CA TRP A 487 16.34 -20.29 23.14
C TRP A 487 15.78 -21.41 22.26
N GLY A 488 14.78 -22.14 22.75
CA GLY A 488 13.99 -23.13 22.02
C GLY A 488 12.78 -22.51 21.35
N THR A 489 12.98 -21.38 20.66
CA THR A 489 11.95 -20.77 19.81
C THR A 489 12.33 -20.96 18.34
N LEU A 490 11.32 -21.14 17.48
CA LEU A 490 11.57 -21.30 16.05
C LEU A 490 12.28 -20.06 15.46
N GLN A 491 12.02 -18.86 15.98
CA GLN A 491 12.72 -17.64 15.59
C GLN A 491 14.24 -17.76 15.77
N LYS A 492 14.71 -18.28 16.91
CA LYS A 492 16.14 -18.46 17.18
C LYS A 492 16.74 -19.56 16.30
N VAL A 493 16.00 -20.65 16.05
CA VAL A 493 16.41 -21.71 15.11
C VAL A 493 16.56 -21.17 13.69
N LEU A 494 15.59 -20.43 13.18
CA LEU A 494 15.59 -19.87 11.82
C LEU A 494 16.68 -18.80 11.61
N SER A 495 17.19 -18.22 12.69
CA SER A 495 18.29 -17.25 12.68
C SER A 495 19.70 -17.87 12.68
N SER A 496 19.82 -19.20 12.55
CA SER A 496 21.13 -19.87 12.53
C SER A 496 22.00 -19.35 11.38
N ARG A 497 23.30 -19.19 11.63
CA ARG A 497 24.28 -18.71 10.64
C ARG A 497 24.26 -19.58 9.37
N THR A 498 24.12 -20.89 9.54
CA THR A 498 24.05 -21.87 8.44
C THR A 498 22.87 -21.63 7.50
N ARG A 499 21.66 -21.35 8.02
CA ARG A 499 20.48 -21.06 7.19
C ARG A 499 20.61 -19.71 6.48
N ILE A 500 21.07 -18.68 7.19
CA ILE A 500 21.28 -17.35 6.62
C ILE A 500 22.30 -17.40 5.48
N ALA A 501 23.40 -18.15 5.65
CA ALA A 501 24.40 -18.33 4.59
C ALA A 501 23.82 -18.98 3.31
N ARG A 502 22.87 -19.91 3.45
CA ARG A 502 22.17 -20.51 2.31
C ARG A 502 21.26 -19.52 1.60
N ILE A 503 20.58 -18.65 2.34
CA ILE A 503 19.77 -17.56 1.76
C ILE A 503 20.68 -16.52 1.07
N VAL A 504 21.82 -16.18 1.67
CA VAL A 504 22.80 -15.26 1.05
C VAL A 504 23.30 -15.82 -0.28
N ALA A 505 23.70 -17.09 -0.32
CA ALA A 505 24.14 -17.74 -1.56
C ALA A 505 23.05 -17.74 -2.65
N ASP A 506 21.80 -17.98 -2.25
CA ASP A 506 20.62 -17.97 -3.12
C ASP A 506 20.33 -16.57 -3.69
N ILE A 507 20.38 -15.53 -2.85
CA ILE A 507 20.23 -14.12 -3.30
C ILE A 507 21.38 -13.72 -4.22
N LEU A 508 22.61 -14.13 -3.94
CA LEU A 508 23.76 -13.85 -4.81
C LEU A 508 23.62 -14.52 -6.17
N LEU A 509 23.06 -15.74 -6.22
CA LEU A 509 22.75 -16.41 -7.48
C LEU A 509 21.72 -15.61 -8.28
N ASP A 510 20.62 -15.16 -7.65
CA ASP A 510 19.64 -14.30 -8.32
C ASP A 510 20.26 -12.98 -8.81
N MET A 511 21.22 -12.41 -8.08
CA MET A 511 21.92 -11.19 -8.51
C MET A 511 22.68 -11.38 -9.83
N GLU A 512 23.13 -12.61 -10.11
CA GLU A 512 23.84 -12.97 -11.33
C GLU A 512 22.90 -13.48 -12.45
N GLU A 513 21.79 -14.14 -12.11
CA GLU A 513 20.89 -14.81 -13.07
C GLU A 513 19.68 -13.97 -13.47
N ARG A 514 19.14 -13.13 -12.58
CA ARG A 514 17.93 -12.33 -12.87
C ARG A 514 18.32 -11.10 -13.69
N GLU A 515 17.79 -11.02 -14.92
CA GLU A 515 18.17 -10.03 -15.93
C GLU A 515 18.34 -8.60 -15.39
N ARG A 516 17.34 -8.04 -14.70
CA ARG A 516 17.42 -6.67 -14.16
C ARG A 516 18.43 -6.51 -13.02
N LEU A 517 18.60 -7.54 -12.17
CA LEU A 517 19.62 -7.50 -11.12
C LEU A 517 21.02 -7.58 -11.74
N GLN A 518 21.23 -8.46 -12.72
CA GLN A 518 22.50 -8.63 -13.40
C GLN A 518 22.92 -7.38 -14.20
N ASN A 519 22.01 -6.82 -15.01
CA ASN A 519 22.33 -5.75 -15.97
C ASN A 519 22.44 -4.34 -15.36
N GLY A 520 22.25 -4.19 -14.04
CA GLY A 520 22.39 -2.88 -13.39
C GLY A 520 21.10 -2.08 -13.24
N ARG A 521 20.00 -2.45 -13.91
CA ARG A 521 18.77 -1.64 -13.98
C ARG A 521 17.78 -1.86 -12.85
N GLY A 522 17.88 -2.98 -12.15
CA GLY A 522 17.11 -3.30 -10.95
C GLY A 522 17.99 -3.50 -9.72
N ASN A 523 17.36 -3.37 -8.58
CA ASN A 523 17.91 -3.72 -7.27
C ASN A 523 16.83 -4.37 -6.39
N ALA A 524 17.22 -4.77 -5.18
CA ALA A 524 16.39 -5.58 -4.30
C ALA A 524 16.35 -5.05 -2.86
N MET A 525 15.32 -5.46 -2.13
CA MET A 525 15.21 -5.30 -0.68
C MET A 525 15.15 -6.68 -0.01
N LEU A 526 15.78 -6.83 1.16
CA LEU A 526 15.70 -8.03 1.99
C LEU A 526 15.11 -7.66 3.36
N VAL A 527 13.96 -8.24 3.69
CA VAL A 527 13.28 -8.05 4.97
C VAL A 527 13.74 -9.13 5.95
N ALA A 528 14.57 -8.74 6.91
CA ALA A 528 15.05 -9.61 7.99
C ALA A 528 14.09 -9.58 9.19
N GLY A 529 14.00 -10.68 9.94
CA GLY A 529 13.14 -10.80 11.12
C GLY A 529 13.65 -10.11 12.39
N SER A 530 14.88 -9.59 12.38
CA SER A 530 15.42 -8.75 13.47
C SER A 530 16.64 -7.97 13.02
N ILE A 531 17.00 -6.93 13.77
CA ILE A 531 18.21 -6.12 13.51
C ILE A 531 19.48 -6.96 13.60
N PHE A 532 19.52 -7.90 14.56
CA PHE A 532 20.63 -8.85 14.66
C PHE A 532 20.75 -9.70 13.39
N GLN A 533 19.64 -10.22 12.88
CA GLN A 533 19.62 -11.02 11.66
C GLN A 533 20.05 -10.18 10.44
N ALA A 534 19.64 -8.90 10.37
CA ALA A 534 20.09 -7.99 9.32
C ALA A 534 21.63 -7.78 9.35
N CYS A 535 22.22 -7.63 10.54
CA CYS A 535 23.67 -7.57 10.70
C CYS A 535 24.37 -8.86 10.24
N ARG A 536 23.77 -10.03 10.53
CA ARG A 536 24.29 -11.33 10.04
C ARG A 536 24.24 -11.45 8.52
N TYR A 537 23.13 -11.05 7.90
CA TYR A 537 23.05 -10.99 6.44
C TYR A 537 24.15 -10.12 5.86
N TYR A 538 24.30 -8.90 6.38
CA TYR A 538 25.33 -7.97 5.92
C TYR A 538 26.73 -8.55 6.06
N GLU A 539 27.10 -9.09 7.23
CA GLU A 539 28.40 -9.74 7.46
C GLU A 539 28.66 -10.84 6.42
N LEU A 540 27.70 -11.74 6.19
CA LEU A 540 27.84 -12.83 5.23
C LEU A 540 27.92 -12.35 3.77
N PHE A 541 27.19 -11.28 3.41
CA PHE A 541 27.34 -10.66 2.10
C PHE A 541 28.75 -10.06 1.93
N GLN A 542 29.28 -9.38 2.96
CA GLN A 542 30.65 -8.84 2.92
C GLN A 542 31.70 -9.96 2.84
N GLU A 543 31.54 -11.05 3.61
CA GLU A 543 32.40 -12.24 3.56
C GLU A 543 32.39 -12.89 2.16
N ALA A 544 31.25 -12.87 1.47
CA ALA A 544 31.11 -13.34 0.09
C ALA A 544 31.63 -12.33 -0.96
N GLY A 545 32.15 -11.17 -0.55
CA GLY A 545 32.68 -10.12 -1.44
C GLY A 545 31.62 -9.17 -2.03
N PHE A 546 30.37 -9.25 -1.58
CA PHE A 546 29.27 -8.42 -2.08
C PHE A 546 29.13 -7.13 -1.25
N THR A 547 29.78 -6.05 -1.73
CA THR A 547 29.85 -4.76 -1.04
C THR A 547 28.74 -3.77 -1.42
N LYS A 548 27.92 -4.10 -2.42
CA LYS A 548 26.83 -3.25 -2.93
C LYS A 548 25.53 -3.39 -2.11
N CYS A 549 25.67 -3.52 -0.79
CA CYS A 549 24.56 -3.67 0.14
C CYS A 549 24.71 -2.77 1.38
N ALA A 550 23.59 -2.45 2.02
CA ALA A 550 23.57 -1.67 3.25
C ALA A 550 22.39 -2.07 4.15
N ILE A 551 22.53 -1.85 5.46
CA ILE A 551 21.48 -2.07 6.45
C ILE A 551 20.79 -0.73 6.74
N ILE A 552 19.45 -0.71 6.71
CA ILE A 552 18.65 0.45 7.14
C ILE A 552 17.59 0.00 8.15
N THR A 553 17.78 0.39 9.41
CA THR A 553 16.83 0.10 10.52
C THR A 553 16.68 1.30 11.47
N SER A 554 15.84 1.16 12.49
CA SER A 554 15.69 2.14 13.57
C SER A 554 16.86 2.14 14.57
N TYR A 555 17.83 1.24 14.45
CA TYR A 555 18.97 1.20 15.35
C TYR A 555 19.94 2.37 15.11
N ASN A 556 20.23 3.13 16.16
CA ASN A 556 21.25 4.16 16.19
C ASN A 556 22.34 3.72 17.18
N PRO A 557 23.56 3.39 16.71
CA PRO A 557 24.59 2.79 17.57
C PRO A 557 25.05 3.77 18.66
N SER A 558 24.94 3.35 19.92
CA SER A 558 25.40 4.13 21.08
C SER A 558 26.33 3.30 21.97
N ILE A 559 27.34 3.95 22.55
CA ILE A 559 28.22 3.33 23.56
C ILE A 559 27.41 2.83 24.77
N ALA A 560 26.26 3.46 25.05
CA ALA A 560 25.35 3.00 26.10
C ALA A 560 24.79 1.59 25.82
N ASP A 561 24.64 1.20 24.55
CA ASP A 561 24.10 -0.10 24.16
C ASP A 561 25.06 -1.26 24.48
N ILE A 562 26.36 -0.96 24.51
CA ILE A 562 27.43 -1.93 24.81
C ILE A 562 27.89 -1.88 26.27
N LYS A 563 27.36 -0.94 27.06
CA LYS A 563 27.73 -0.79 28.46
C LYS A 563 27.25 -2.00 29.27
N GLY A 564 28.19 -2.70 29.91
CA GLY A 564 27.89 -3.91 30.68
C GLY A 564 27.53 -5.12 29.80
N GLU A 565 27.86 -5.09 28.51
CA GLU A 565 27.73 -6.25 27.60
C GLU A 565 28.88 -7.26 27.72
N THR A 566 29.96 -6.94 28.40
CA THR A 566 31.08 -7.86 28.63
C THR A 566 30.67 -8.98 29.58
N VAL A 567 30.48 -10.19 29.05
CA VAL A 567 30.12 -11.37 29.84
C VAL A 567 31.19 -12.46 29.87
N MET A 568 32.10 -12.51 28.88
CA MET A 568 33.27 -13.40 28.79
C MET A 568 34.42 -12.75 27.97
N GLU A 569 35.65 -13.27 28.06
CA GLU A 569 36.85 -12.71 27.38
C GLU A 569 36.81 -12.76 25.85
N GLU A 570 36.02 -13.65 25.21
CA GLU A 570 36.10 -13.92 23.76
C GLU A 570 34.74 -14.07 23.04
N ALA A 571 33.61 -13.62 23.62
CA ALA A 571 32.29 -13.84 23.01
C ALA A 571 31.40 -12.59 23.01
N ASP A 572 31.13 -12.08 21.80
CA ASP A 572 30.28 -10.91 21.60
C ASP A 572 28.79 -11.24 21.80
N THR A 573 28.09 -10.40 22.55
CA THR A 573 26.62 -10.43 22.66
C THR A 573 25.96 -9.89 21.39
N GLU A 574 24.64 -10.04 21.26
CA GLU A 574 23.81 -9.43 20.22
C GLU A 574 24.07 -7.94 20.07
N ASN A 575 24.18 -7.24 21.20
CA ASN A 575 24.34 -5.79 21.21
C ASN A 575 25.73 -5.38 20.74
N VAL A 576 26.79 -6.05 21.20
CA VAL A 576 28.16 -5.80 20.73
C VAL A 576 28.27 -6.08 19.23
N PHE A 577 27.76 -7.23 18.78
CA PHE A 577 27.80 -7.59 17.36
C PHE A 577 27.04 -6.58 16.47
N LYS A 578 25.84 -6.14 16.88
CA LYS A 578 25.08 -5.11 16.16
C LYS A 578 25.86 -3.80 16.12
N TYR A 579 26.36 -3.35 17.26
CA TYR A 579 27.13 -2.11 17.39
C TYR A 579 28.33 -2.12 16.44
N ASP A 580 29.18 -3.15 16.52
CA ASP A 580 30.39 -3.24 15.69
C ASP A 580 30.08 -3.31 14.20
N THR A 581 29.03 -4.06 13.82
CA THR A 581 28.59 -4.13 12.42
C THR A 581 28.17 -2.75 11.90
N TYR A 582 27.39 -2.00 12.69
CA TYR A 582 26.95 -0.66 12.34
C TYR A 582 28.12 0.33 12.27
N ILE A 583 29.04 0.33 13.24
CA ILE A 583 30.21 1.21 13.22
C ILE A 583 31.07 0.95 11.98
N LYS A 584 31.31 -0.32 11.63
CA LYS A 584 32.03 -0.70 10.41
C LYS A 584 31.31 -0.23 9.15
N MET A 585 29.99 -0.43 9.06
CA MET A 585 29.18 -0.03 7.90
C MET A 585 29.10 1.50 7.72
N LEU A 586 28.88 2.24 8.81
CA LEU A 586 28.77 3.71 8.79
C LEU A 586 30.09 4.39 8.42
N ASN A 587 31.23 3.76 8.75
CA ASN A 587 32.57 4.23 8.40
C ASN A 587 32.79 5.72 8.77
N GLY A 588 32.41 6.09 10.00
CA GLY A 588 32.56 7.44 10.54
C GLY A 588 31.47 8.44 10.13
N LYS A 589 30.50 8.06 9.29
CA LYS A 589 29.32 8.90 8.98
C LYS A 589 28.29 8.85 10.10
N LYS A 590 27.49 9.91 10.22
CA LYS A 590 26.30 9.87 11.05
C LYS A 590 25.26 8.93 10.42
N PRO A 591 24.45 8.22 11.22
CA PRO A 591 23.42 7.31 10.71
C PRO A 591 22.45 8.00 9.74
N GLU A 592 22.04 9.24 10.02
CA GLU A 592 21.08 9.98 9.21
C GLU A 592 21.68 10.31 7.82
N ASP A 593 22.90 10.83 7.80
CA ASP A 593 23.62 11.17 6.56
C ASP A 593 23.88 9.91 5.70
N PHE A 594 24.27 8.81 6.35
CA PHE A 594 24.46 7.52 5.68
C PHE A 594 23.15 7.00 5.09
N GLU A 595 22.04 7.08 5.85
CA GLU A 595 20.74 6.63 5.39
C GLU A 595 20.27 7.42 4.17
N GLU A 596 20.41 8.75 4.17
CA GLU A 596 20.05 9.59 3.02
C GLU A 596 20.88 9.27 1.78
N GLU A 597 22.20 9.09 1.94
CA GLU A 597 23.10 8.72 0.84
C GLU A 597 22.73 7.36 0.25
N VAL A 598 22.54 6.35 1.10
CA VAL A 598 22.20 4.99 0.67
C VAL A 598 20.84 4.95 -0.02
N LYS A 599 19.83 5.62 0.52
CA LYS A 599 18.50 5.73 -0.11
C LYS A 599 18.60 6.39 -1.48
N LYS A 600 19.35 7.48 -1.59
CA LYS A 600 19.56 8.17 -2.86
C LYS A 600 20.26 7.27 -3.87
N ARG A 601 21.36 6.62 -3.50
CA ARG A 601 22.08 5.69 -4.39
C ARG A 601 21.23 4.49 -4.79
N PHE A 602 20.37 3.98 -3.90
CA PHE A 602 19.44 2.91 -4.25
C PHE A 602 18.41 3.34 -5.30
N VAL A 603 17.99 4.60 -5.31
CA VAL A 603 17.04 5.10 -6.32
C VAL A 603 17.73 5.54 -7.60
N ASP A 604 18.82 6.29 -7.49
CA ASP A 604 19.47 6.95 -8.64
C ASP A 604 20.55 6.07 -9.29
N GLU A 605 21.16 5.15 -8.54
CA GLU A 605 22.31 4.33 -8.96
C GLU A 605 22.11 2.82 -8.61
N PRO A 606 21.06 2.15 -9.11
CA PRO A 606 20.74 0.75 -8.76
C PRO A 606 21.87 -0.25 -9.10
N ALA A 607 22.77 0.10 -10.02
CA ALA A 607 23.96 -0.69 -10.33
C ALA A 607 25.04 -0.68 -9.23
N GLN A 608 25.04 0.37 -8.39
CA GLN A 608 26.02 0.62 -7.32
C GLN A 608 25.47 0.30 -5.93
N MET A 609 24.14 0.36 -5.74
CA MET A 609 23.46 -0.07 -4.53
C MET A 609 22.39 -1.10 -4.89
N LYS A 610 22.76 -2.37 -4.77
CA LYS A 610 22.00 -3.53 -5.28
C LYS A 610 21.04 -4.13 -4.26
N LEU A 611 21.33 -4.00 -2.97
CA LEU A 611 20.53 -4.61 -1.90
C LEU A 611 20.40 -3.71 -0.68
N LEU A 612 19.17 -3.44 -0.25
CA LEU A 612 18.92 -2.88 1.09
C LEU A 612 18.40 -3.98 2.01
N ILE A 613 19.07 -4.15 3.14
CA ILE A 613 18.66 -5.06 4.21
C ILE A 613 17.88 -4.24 5.23
N VAL A 614 16.61 -4.58 5.44
CA VAL A 614 15.67 -3.84 6.26
C VAL A 614 14.98 -4.73 7.29
N VAL A 615 14.36 -4.12 8.29
CA VAL A 615 13.46 -4.80 9.24
C VAL A 615 12.08 -4.15 9.13
N ASP A 616 11.84 -3.04 9.83
CA ASP A 616 10.56 -2.31 9.75
C ASP A 616 10.65 -0.96 9.01
N LYS A 617 11.87 -0.46 8.80
CA LYS A 617 12.11 0.77 8.03
C LYS A 617 11.97 0.51 6.54
N LEU A 618 11.63 1.56 5.80
CA LEU A 618 11.46 1.57 4.34
C LEU A 618 10.34 0.67 3.77
N LEU A 619 9.70 -0.17 4.59
CA LEU A 619 8.51 -0.92 4.19
C LEU A 619 7.29 -0.01 3.96
N THR A 620 7.35 1.23 4.42
CA THR A 620 6.36 2.27 4.13
C THR A 620 6.99 3.61 3.81
N GLY A 621 6.30 4.39 2.98
CA GLY A 621 6.75 5.71 2.54
C GLY A 621 7.86 5.66 1.50
N PHE A 622 8.84 4.77 1.61
CA PHE A 622 9.99 4.77 0.69
C PHE A 622 9.62 4.40 -0.75
N ASP A 623 9.76 5.33 -1.69
CA ASP A 623 9.41 5.15 -3.11
C ASP A 623 10.67 4.97 -3.96
N ALA A 624 10.84 3.77 -4.52
CA ALA A 624 12.02 3.41 -5.31
C ALA A 624 11.59 2.66 -6.58
N PRO A 625 11.37 3.35 -7.71
CA PRO A 625 10.98 2.71 -8.97
C PRO A 625 11.89 1.52 -9.40
N PRO A 626 13.23 1.60 -9.27
CA PRO A 626 14.12 0.49 -9.65
C PRO A 626 14.01 -0.76 -8.77
N ALA A 627 13.40 -0.66 -7.59
CA ALA A 627 13.23 -1.80 -6.68
C ALA A 627 12.38 -2.88 -7.35
N THR A 628 13.01 -4.00 -7.70
CA THR A 628 12.43 -5.05 -8.54
C THR A 628 12.13 -6.31 -7.73
N PHE A 629 13.00 -6.66 -6.77
CA PHE A 629 12.87 -7.87 -5.95
C PHE A 629 12.72 -7.54 -4.46
N LEU A 630 11.80 -8.24 -3.80
CA LEU A 630 11.63 -8.22 -2.34
C LEU A 630 11.84 -9.63 -1.81
N TYR A 631 12.97 -9.85 -1.14
CA TYR A 631 13.26 -11.06 -0.39
C TYR A 631 12.68 -10.94 1.03
N ILE A 632 11.94 -11.94 1.48
CA ILE A 632 11.30 -11.92 2.80
C ILE A 632 11.79 -13.10 3.64
N ASP A 633 12.52 -12.81 4.71
CA ASP A 633 12.82 -13.77 5.79
C ASP A 633 12.32 -13.26 7.15
N SER A 634 11.11 -12.70 7.16
CA SER A 634 10.43 -12.19 8.35
C SER A 634 8.99 -12.69 8.42
N SER A 635 8.45 -12.83 9.62
CA SER A 635 7.02 -13.07 9.79
C SER A 635 6.27 -11.75 9.62
N MET A 636 5.41 -11.67 8.60
CA MET A 636 4.57 -10.50 8.33
C MET A 636 3.13 -10.94 8.08
N GLN A 637 2.18 -10.03 8.35
CA GLN A 637 0.74 -10.25 8.19
C GLN A 637 0.04 -8.95 7.75
N ASP A 638 -1.16 -9.12 7.21
CA ASP A 638 -2.13 -8.06 6.94
C ASP A 638 -1.52 -6.83 6.22
N HIS A 639 -1.78 -5.62 6.73
CA HIS A 639 -1.35 -4.36 6.11
C HIS A 639 0.17 -4.20 6.05
N GLY A 640 0.90 -4.72 7.03
CA GLY A 640 2.37 -4.67 7.03
C GLY A 640 2.95 -5.49 5.88
N LEU A 641 2.39 -6.68 5.62
CA LEU A 641 2.77 -7.51 4.49
C LEU A 641 2.42 -6.83 3.16
N PHE A 642 1.19 -6.32 3.02
CA PHE A 642 0.74 -5.68 1.77
C PHE A 642 1.58 -4.45 1.40
N GLN A 643 1.92 -3.60 2.37
CA GLN A 643 2.74 -2.42 2.13
C GLN A 643 4.18 -2.78 1.74
N ALA A 644 4.74 -3.84 2.34
CA ALA A 644 6.06 -4.35 2.00
C ALA A 644 6.10 -4.83 0.54
N ILE A 645 5.16 -5.69 0.12
CA ILE A 645 5.12 -6.18 -1.27
C ILE A 645 4.87 -5.05 -2.28
N CYS A 646 4.11 -4.01 -1.89
CA CYS A 646 3.91 -2.81 -2.69
C CYS A 646 5.17 -1.93 -2.85
N ARG A 647 6.33 -2.30 -2.28
CA ARG A 647 7.59 -1.55 -2.52
C ARG A 647 8.19 -1.83 -3.89
N VAL A 648 7.88 -2.98 -4.50
CA VAL A 648 8.45 -3.39 -5.80
C VAL A 648 7.51 -3.23 -7.00
N ASN A 649 6.27 -2.78 -6.77
CA ASN A 649 5.23 -2.65 -7.80
C ASN A 649 5.22 -1.31 -8.56
N ARG A 650 6.27 -0.49 -8.43
CA ARG A 650 6.39 0.80 -9.12
C ARG A 650 6.84 0.61 -10.57
N LEU A 651 6.26 1.41 -11.47
CA LEU A 651 6.66 1.48 -12.88
C LEU A 651 8.10 1.97 -13.01
N ASP A 652 8.95 1.27 -13.77
CA ASP A 652 10.33 1.68 -14.02
C ASP A 652 10.86 1.18 -15.37
N GLY A 653 10.66 1.99 -16.41
CA GLY A 653 10.98 1.61 -17.79
C GLY A 653 10.01 0.57 -18.35
N ASP A 654 10.17 0.23 -19.63
CA ASP A 654 9.35 -0.80 -20.29
C ASP A 654 9.90 -2.21 -20.04
N ASP A 655 11.12 -2.31 -19.53
CA ASP A 655 11.80 -3.55 -19.17
C ASP A 655 11.45 -4.04 -17.75
N LYS A 656 10.57 -3.35 -17.01
CA LYS A 656 10.02 -3.82 -15.73
C LYS A 656 8.56 -4.21 -15.89
N GLU A 657 8.32 -5.51 -16.07
CA GLU A 657 6.97 -6.03 -16.25
C GLU A 657 6.26 -6.30 -14.90
N TYR A 658 7.01 -6.76 -13.89
CA TYR A 658 6.48 -7.17 -12.59
C TYR A 658 7.41 -6.76 -11.45
N GLY A 659 6.84 -6.67 -10.24
CA GLY A 659 7.61 -6.77 -9.00
C GLY A 659 7.69 -8.22 -8.53
N TYR A 660 8.82 -8.66 -8.00
CA TYR A 660 9.04 -10.04 -7.59
C TYR A 660 9.12 -10.16 -6.08
N ILE A 661 8.35 -11.09 -5.50
CA ILE A 661 8.34 -11.41 -4.08
C ILE A 661 8.91 -12.81 -3.90
N VAL A 662 10.07 -12.91 -3.25
CA VAL A 662 10.74 -14.18 -2.94
C VAL A 662 10.64 -14.41 -1.44
N ASP A 663 9.93 -15.47 -1.05
CA ASP A 663 9.52 -15.70 0.33
C ASP A 663 10.16 -16.96 0.92
N TYR A 664 10.87 -16.79 2.04
CA TYR A 664 11.54 -17.87 2.79
C TYR A 664 10.77 -18.34 4.04
N LYS A 665 9.53 -17.87 4.25
CA LYS A 665 8.71 -18.02 5.47
C LYS A 665 7.30 -18.57 5.26
N ASP A 666 6.92 -18.99 4.05
CA ASP A 666 5.60 -19.55 3.71
C ASP A 666 4.41 -18.60 3.98
N LEU A 667 4.56 -17.34 3.59
CA LEU A 667 3.59 -16.26 3.77
C LEU A 667 2.47 -16.25 2.74
N PHE A 668 2.45 -17.11 1.72
CA PHE A 668 1.45 -17.02 0.64
C PHE A 668 0.00 -17.00 1.16
N LYS A 669 -0.36 -17.85 2.13
CA LYS A 669 -1.73 -17.82 2.70
C LYS A 669 -2.08 -16.49 3.35
N ARG A 670 -1.09 -15.85 3.99
CA ARG A 670 -1.25 -14.52 4.61
C ARG A 670 -1.30 -13.43 3.54
N MET A 671 -0.58 -13.62 2.43
CA MET A 671 -0.59 -12.74 1.27
C MET A 671 -1.90 -12.84 0.48
N GLU A 672 -2.43 -14.05 0.30
CA GLU A 672 -3.72 -14.35 -0.33
C GLU A 672 -4.83 -13.62 0.41
N LYS A 673 -4.94 -13.84 1.73
CA LYS A 673 -5.88 -13.13 2.58
C LYS A 673 -5.69 -11.62 2.51
N ALA A 674 -4.44 -11.14 2.59
CA ALA A 674 -4.17 -9.73 2.47
C ALA A 674 -4.75 -9.21 1.15
N VAL A 675 -4.23 -9.62 -0.01
CA VAL A 675 -4.66 -9.11 -1.32
C VAL A 675 -6.15 -9.27 -1.58
N ASP A 676 -6.79 -10.36 -1.12
CA ASP A 676 -8.25 -10.47 -1.19
C ASP A 676 -8.92 -9.31 -0.44
N ASP A 677 -8.53 -9.02 0.81
CA ASP A 677 -9.03 -7.85 1.54
C ASP A 677 -8.79 -6.52 0.76
N TYR A 678 -7.75 -6.43 -0.07
CA TYR A 678 -7.43 -5.23 -0.89
C TYR A 678 -8.13 -5.15 -2.25
N THR A 679 -8.86 -6.20 -2.66
CA THR A 679 -9.51 -6.31 -3.98
C THR A 679 -11.01 -6.57 -3.85
N SER A 680 -11.44 -7.37 -2.87
CA SER A 680 -12.84 -7.68 -2.62
C SER A 680 -13.59 -6.45 -2.07
N GLY A 681 -14.79 -6.20 -2.60
CA GLY A 681 -15.74 -5.18 -2.10
C GLY A 681 -16.41 -5.56 -0.77
N ALA A 682 -15.88 -6.57 -0.07
CA ALA A 682 -16.44 -7.17 1.14
C ALA A 682 -16.53 -6.20 2.34
N PHE A 683 -16.16 -4.93 2.14
CA PHE A 683 -16.17 -3.89 3.16
C PHE A 683 -17.29 -2.85 2.96
N ASP A 684 -18.10 -2.97 1.92
CA ASP A 684 -19.30 -2.15 1.70
C ASP A 684 -20.44 -2.65 2.61
N GLY A 685 -20.62 -2.00 3.76
CA GLY A 685 -21.78 -2.21 4.63
C GLY A 685 -21.42 -2.48 6.07
N TYR A 686 -21.39 -1.42 6.87
CA TYR A 686 -21.70 -1.48 8.30
C TYR A 686 -22.47 -0.20 8.63
N GLU A 687 -23.61 -0.34 9.33
CA GLU A 687 -24.33 0.79 9.90
C GLU A 687 -23.78 1.11 11.30
N GLN A 688 -23.95 2.36 11.73
CA GLN A 688 -23.32 2.92 12.94
C GLN A 688 -23.73 2.18 14.24
N GLU A 689 -24.83 1.42 14.20
CA GLU A 689 -25.46 0.73 15.32
C GLU A 689 -24.78 -0.62 15.66
N ASP A 690 -24.15 -1.28 14.68
CA ASP A 690 -23.47 -2.57 14.87
C ASP A 690 -22.19 -2.46 15.72
N VAL A 691 -21.59 -1.27 15.76
CA VAL A 691 -20.30 -1.01 16.42
C VAL A 691 -20.46 -0.81 17.94
N GLN A 692 -21.58 -0.24 18.40
CA GLN A 692 -21.81 0.01 19.83
C GLN A 692 -22.04 -1.27 20.65
N GLY A 693 -22.63 -2.31 20.06
CA GLY A 693 -22.90 -3.58 20.75
C GLY A 693 -21.64 -4.38 21.09
N LEU A 694 -20.60 -4.29 20.25
CA LEU A 694 -19.34 -5.05 20.37
C LEU A 694 -18.36 -4.45 21.39
N LEU A 695 -18.39 -3.12 21.57
CA LEU A 695 -17.57 -2.39 22.55
C LEU A 695 -17.83 -2.81 24.00
N ASN A 696 -19.11 -2.97 24.34
CA ASN A 696 -19.52 -3.36 25.69
C ASN A 696 -19.02 -4.77 26.05
N ASP A 697 -19.02 -5.71 25.11
CA ASP A 697 -18.59 -7.10 25.33
C ASP A 697 -17.08 -7.22 25.55
N ARG A 698 -16.25 -6.40 24.87
CA ARG A 698 -14.79 -6.40 25.06
C ARG A 698 -14.37 -5.88 26.45
N LEU A 699 -14.93 -4.75 26.87
CA LEU A 699 -14.57 -4.11 28.14
C LEU A 699 -15.03 -4.95 29.34
N GLN A 700 -16.21 -5.56 29.25
CA GLN A 700 -16.74 -6.43 30.28
C GLN A 700 -15.86 -7.68 30.48
N LYS A 701 -15.53 -8.40 29.40
CA LYS A 701 -14.61 -9.56 29.47
C LYS A 701 -13.21 -9.20 29.94
N GLY A 702 -12.74 -8.01 29.57
CA GLY A 702 -11.45 -7.49 30.01
C GLY A 702 -11.39 -7.26 31.52
N LYS A 703 -12.46 -6.67 32.09
CA LYS A 703 -12.63 -6.46 33.53
C LYS A 703 -12.70 -7.78 34.31
N GLU A 704 -13.56 -8.70 33.89
CA GLU A 704 -13.70 -10.02 34.51
C GLU A 704 -12.34 -10.72 34.64
N ARG A 705 -11.55 -10.72 33.56
CA ARG A 705 -10.22 -11.33 33.54
C ARG A 705 -9.21 -10.64 34.46
N LEU A 706 -9.25 -9.31 34.58
CA LEU A 706 -8.35 -8.58 35.48
C LEU A 706 -8.69 -8.89 36.94
N ASP A 707 -9.97 -8.86 37.29
CA ASP A 707 -10.46 -9.15 38.64
C ASP A 707 -10.10 -10.58 39.05
N GLU A 708 -10.32 -11.57 38.18
CA GLU A 708 -9.91 -12.96 38.40
C GLU A 708 -8.40 -13.10 38.66
N CYS A 709 -7.56 -12.38 37.91
CA CYS A 709 -6.11 -12.42 38.09
C CYS A 709 -5.68 -11.76 39.41
N LEU A 710 -6.32 -10.65 39.80
CA LEU A 710 -6.08 -9.96 41.06
C LEU A 710 -6.48 -10.82 42.26
N GLU A 711 -7.64 -11.46 42.22
CA GLU A 711 -8.09 -12.39 43.26
C GLU A 711 -7.14 -13.58 43.39
N SER A 712 -6.77 -14.19 42.25
CA SER A 712 -5.88 -15.36 42.24
C SER A 712 -4.53 -15.06 42.89
N ILE A 713 -3.91 -13.92 42.59
CA ILE A 713 -2.60 -13.58 43.17
C ILE A 713 -2.72 -13.14 44.63
N LYS A 714 -3.81 -12.46 45.01
CA LYS A 714 -4.06 -12.04 46.40
C LYS A 714 -4.31 -13.24 47.30
N ALA A 715 -5.06 -14.23 46.83
CA ALA A 715 -5.26 -15.49 47.54
C ALA A 715 -3.94 -16.22 47.80
N LEU A 716 -3.00 -16.19 46.84
CA LEU A 716 -1.69 -16.83 47.01
C LEU A 716 -0.84 -16.19 48.13
N VAL A 717 -0.96 -14.88 48.32
CA VAL A 717 -0.23 -14.12 49.35
C VAL A 717 -1.04 -13.86 50.63
N GLU A 718 -2.30 -14.29 50.69
CA GLU A 718 -3.16 -14.12 51.86
C GLU A 718 -2.50 -14.61 53.17
N PRO A 719 -1.78 -15.75 53.22
CA PRO A 719 -1.11 -16.21 54.44
C PRO A 719 -0.01 -15.28 54.97
N ILE A 720 0.47 -14.34 54.16
CA ILE A 720 1.53 -13.37 54.49
C ILE A 720 1.05 -11.91 54.40
N SER A 721 -0.25 -11.69 54.22
CA SER A 721 -0.87 -10.38 53.97
C SER A 721 -0.64 -9.35 55.08
N ASN A 722 -0.43 -9.80 56.32
CA ASN A 722 -0.29 -8.95 57.52
C ASN A 722 1.15 -8.51 57.85
N VAL A 723 2.17 -9.03 57.13
CA VAL A 723 3.59 -8.73 57.38
C VAL A 723 4.32 -8.56 56.04
N LYS A 724 4.15 -7.40 55.41
CA LYS A 724 4.74 -7.07 54.09
C LYS A 724 6.22 -6.66 54.18
N ASN A 725 7.07 -7.50 54.77
CA ASN A 725 8.53 -7.32 54.69
C ASN A 725 9.17 -8.41 53.82
N SER A 726 10.25 -8.06 53.12
CA SER A 726 10.92 -8.96 52.18
C SER A 726 11.34 -10.29 52.81
N PHE A 727 11.74 -10.28 54.08
CA PHE A 727 12.15 -11.48 54.81
C PHE A 727 11.03 -12.51 54.96
N THR A 728 9.81 -12.08 55.31
CA THR A 728 8.65 -12.98 55.48
C THR A 728 8.22 -13.56 54.13
N CYS A 729 8.22 -12.74 53.09
CA CYS A 729 7.96 -13.18 51.71
C CYS A 729 8.99 -14.23 51.27
N ILE A 730 10.29 -13.97 51.47
CA ILE A 730 11.36 -14.93 51.14
C ILE A 730 11.19 -16.21 51.95
N ARG A 731 10.90 -16.12 53.25
CA ARG A 731 10.69 -17.32 54.08
C ARG A 731 9.49 -18.16 53.61
N TYR A 732 8.41 -17.51 53.16
CA TYR A 732 7.20 -18.20 52.70
C TYR A 732 7.37 -18.85 51.32
N PHE A 733 8.01 -18.14 50.38
CA PHE A 733 8.18 -18.60 48.99
C PHE A 733 9.47 -19.41 48.77
N CYS A 734 10.49 -19.25 49.61
CA CYS A 734 11.80 -19.90 49.45
C CYS A 734 12.23 -20.75 50.65
N GLY A 735 11.57 -20.66 51.81
CA GLY A 735 12.06 -21.31 53.03
C GLY A 735 13.38 -20.70 53.50
N ASN A 736 14.42 -21.51 53.74
CA ASN A 736 15.80 -21.04 53.83
C ASN A 736 16.45 -21.10 52.44
N PRO A 737 16.75 -19.96 51.79
CA PRO A 737 17.40 -19.96 50.47
C PRO A 737 18.77 -20.64 50.40
N GLU A 738 19.43 -20.85 51.55
CA GLU A 738 20.70 -21.58 51.62
C GLU A 738 20.51 -23.10 51.67
N ASN A 739 19.29 -23.59 51.95
CA ASN A 739 18.95 -25.00 51.96
C ASN A 739 18.27 -25.40 50.64
N THR A 740 18.87 -26.35 49.93
CA THR A 740 18.32 -26.86 48.66
C THR A 740 17.01 -27.62 48.83
N ASP A 741 16.77 -28.24 49.99
CA ASP A 741 15.56 -29.02 50.24
C ASP A 741 14.36 -28.08 50.48
N ASP A 742 14.53 -27.01 51.27
CA ASP A 742 13.51 -25.96 51.46
C ASP A 742 13.09 -25.33 50.12
N LEU A 743 14.06 -25.08 49.22
CA LEU A 743 13.79 -24.53 47.88
C LEU A 743 12.99 -25.50 47.01
N LYS A 744 13.22 -26.82 47.13
CA LYS A 744 12.42 -27.84 46.43
C LYS A 744 11.00 -27.94 46.99
N GLU A 745 10.85 -27.97 48.30
CA GLU A 745 9.53 -28.06 48.95
C GLU A 745 8.64 -26.85 48.66
N THR A 746 9.24 -25.67 48.48
CA THR A 746 8.53 -24.42 48.19
C THR A 746 8.41 -24.08 46.70
N GLU A 747 8.93 -24.92 45.80
CA GLU A 747 9.01 -24.65 44.36
C GLU A 747 7.63 -24.34 43.73
N GLN A 748 6.60 -25.13 44.06
CA GLN A 748 5.25 -24.93 43.53
C GLN A 748 4.68 -23.55 43.90
N LYS A 749 4.99 -23.03 45.10
CA LYS A 749 4.56 -21.70 45.53
C LYS A 749 5.22 -20.60 44.69
N ARG A 750 6.51 -20.75 44.38
CA ARG A 750 7.24 -19.79 43.51
C ARG A 750 6.70 -19.81 42.09
N ILE A 751 6.49 -21.01 41.52
CA ILE A 751 5.92 -21.15 40.17
C ILE A 751 4.54 -20.51 40.08
N ALA A 752 3.68 -20.74 41.09
CA ALA A 752 2.37 -20.11 41.18
C ALA A 752 2.49 -18.58 41.21
N LEU A 753 3.38 -18.03 42.06
CA LEU A 753 3.63 -16.58 42.13
C LEU A 753 4.03 -16.04 40.77
N TYR A 754 5.01 -16.66 40.10
CA TYR A 754 5.49 -16.20 38.80
C TYR A 754 4.39 -16.23 37.73
N LYS A 755 3.56 -17.28 37.70
CA LYS A 755 2.46 -17.45 36.75
C LYS A 755 1.37 -16.40 36.96
N HIS A 756 0.90 -16.25 38.19
CA HIS A 756 -0.17 -15.30 38.52
C HIS A 756 0.28 -13.85 38.32
N THR A 757 1.53 -13.49 38.65
CA THR A 757 2.04 -12.13 38.38
C THR A 757 2.08 -11.83 36.89
N VAL A 758 2.54 -12.76 36.04
CA VAL A 758 2.57 -12.53 34.58
C VAL A 758 1.16 -12.45 33.99
N ALA A 759 0.22 -13.26 34.48
CA ALA A 759 -1.18 -13.19 34.08
C ALA A 759 -1.82 -11.84 34.46
N LEU A 760 -1.56 -11.37 35.68
CA LEU A 760 -2.01 -10.07 36.16
C LEU A 760 -1.46 -8.91 35.31
N ILE A 761 -0.14 -8.89 35.07
CA ILE A 761 0.49 -7.83 34.24
C ILE A 761 -0.15 -7.78 32.85
N ARG A 762 -0.42 -8.93 32.24
CA ARG A 762 -1.07 -9.00 30.91
C ARG A 762 -2.53 -8.57 30.94
N ALA A 763 -3.31 -9.03 31.93
CA ALA A 763 -4.71 -8.66 32.07
C ALA A 763 -4.84 -7.15 32.31
N TYR A 764 -3.98 -6.59 33.15
CA TYR A 764 -3.88 -5.15 33.40
C TYR A 764 -3.52 -4.41 32.11
N ALA A 765 -2.45 -4.78 31.41
CA ALA A 765 -2.02 -4.12 30.17
C ALA A 765 -3.11 -4.09 29.07
N ASN A 766 -3.97 -5.11 29.00
CA ASN A 766 -5.05 -5.19 28.01
C ASN A 766 -6.17 -4.16 28.24
N ILE A 767 -6.42 -3.75 29.48
CA ILE A 767 -7.52 -2.83 29.82
C ILE A 767 -7.07 -1.55 30.51
N ALA A 768 -5.78 -1.38 30.83
CA ALA A 768 -5.23 -0.27 31.61
C ALA A 768 -5.69 1.11 31.09
N ASN A 769 -5.94 1.19 29.78
CA ASN A 769 -6.29 2.40 29.06
C ASN A 769 -7.79 2.71 28.98
N ALA A 770 -8.64 1.81 29.48
CA ALA A 770 -10.09 1.88 29.44
C ALA A 770 -10.71 1.37 30.74
N MET A 771 -10.00 1.49 31.87
CA MET A 771 -10.47 0.98 33.15
C MET A 771 -11.69 1.75 33.67
N GLU A 772 -11.76 3.07 33.45
CA GLU A 772 -12.95 3.85 33.81
C GLU A 772 -14.17 3.45 32.99
N GLU A 773 -14.00 3.26 31.68
CA GLU A 773 -15.04 2.81 30.76
C GLU A 773 -15.49 1.37 31.06
N ALA A 774 -14.58 0.53 31.57
CA ALA A 774 -14.89 -0.79 32.10
C ALA A 774 -15.60 -0.74 33.48
N GLY A 775 -15.76 0.44 34.07
CA GLY A 775 -16.48 0.67 35.32
C GLY A 775 -15.64 0.50 36.58
N TYR A 776 -14.33 0.81 36.54
CA TYR A 776 -13.50 1.00 37.73
C TYR A 776 -13.47 2.48 38.13
N SER A 777 -13.44 2.76 39.42
CA SER A 777 -13.22 4.10 39.98
C SER A 777 -11.75 4.50 39.96
N LYS A 778 -11.44 5.81 39.98
CA LYS A 778 -10.06 6.33 40.05
C LYS A 778 -9.26 5.72 41.20
N THR A 779 -9.89 5.58 42.37
CA THR A 779 -9.30 4.95 43.55
C THR A 779 -9.00 3.46 43.36
N GLU A 780 -9.81 2.72 42.60
CA GLU A 780 -9.55 1.31 42.28
C GLU A 780 -8.40 1.19 41.28
N ILE A 781 -8.35 2.06 40.27
CA ILE A 781 -7.29 2.08 39.26
C ILE A 781 -5.92 2.30 39.91
N GLU A 782 -5.79 3.30 40.79
CA GLU A 782 -4.55 3.59 41.50
C GLU A 782 -4.10 2.41 42.37
N LYS A 783 -5.04 1.79 43.09
CA LYS A 783 -4.78 0.61 43.91
C LYS A 783 -4.34 -0.59 43.09
N ILE A 784 -4.97 -0.83 41.95
CA ILE A 784 -4.60 -1.93 41.03
C ILE A 784 -3.19 -1.68 40.46
N LYS A 785 -2.87 -0.45 40.08
CA LYS A 785 -1.53 -0.07 39.61
C LYS A 785 -0.46 -0.31 40.67
N GLU A 786 -0.75 0.03 41.93
CA GLU A 786 0.12 -0.28 43.07
C GLU A 786 0.27 -1.78 43.29
N ASP A 787 -0.83 -2.54 43.26
CA ASP A 787 -0.83 -4.00 43.40
C ASP A 787 0.03 -4.66 42.31
N VAL A 788 -0.16 -4.28 41.03
CA VAL A 788 0.63 -4.79 39.90
C VAL A 788 2.13 -4.57 40.12
N LYS A 789 2.52 -3.34 40.50
CA LYS A 789 3.92 -2.98 40.78
C LYS A 789 4.48 -3.75 41.98
N PHE A 790 3.69 -3.90 43.04
CA PHE A 790 4.08 -4.68 44.22
C PHE A 790 4.35 -6.14 43.85
N PHE A 791 3.43 -6.78 43.12
CA PHE A 791 3.57 -8.18 42.72
C PHE A 791 4.71 -8.40 41.72
N GLU A 792 4.97 -7.42 40.85
CA GLU A 792 6.15 -7.44 39.97
C GLU A 792 7.45 -7.43 40.79
N ASN A 793 7.58 -6.50 41.75
CA ASN A 793 8.75 -6.40 42.62
C ASN A 793 8.93 -7.66 43.49
N LEU A 794 7.84 -8.13 44.10
CA LEU A 794 7.83 -9.36 44.90
C LEU A 794 8.32 -10.55 44.07
N ARG A 795 7.83 -10.71 42.83
CA ARG A 795 8.29 -11.74 41.91
C ARG A 795 9.80 -11.65 41.66
N GLN A 796 10.36 -10.45 41.50
CA GLN A 796 11.80 -10.29 41.27
C GLN A 796 12.63 -10.61 42.51
N GLU A 797 12.24 -10.13 43.69
CA GLU A 797 12.93 -10.44 44.94
C GLU A 797 12.95 -11.95 45.22
N ILE A 798 11.80 -12.63 45.02
CA ILE A 798 11.72 -14.08 45.19
C ILE A 798 12.59 -14.81 44.18
N LYS A 799 12.63 -14.40 42.91
CA LYS A 799 13.52 -15.00 41.90
C LYS A 799 15.00 -14.88 42.28
N ILE A 800 15.42 -13.73 42.78
CA ILE A 800 16.81 -13.51 43.19
C ILE A 800 17.12 -14.37 44.42
N ALA A 801 16.24 -14.34 45.43
CA ALA A 801 16.42 -15.10 46.66
C ALA A 801 16.47 -16.62 46.41
N SER A 802 15.61 -17.16 45.54
CA SER A 802 15.58 -18.58 45.24
C SER A 802 16.65 -19.04 44.23
N ARG A 803 17.47 -18.12 43.70
CA ARG A 803 18.41 -18.38 42.59
C ARG A 803 17.72 -18.83 41.30
N ASP A 804 16.42 -18.57 41.16
CA ASP A 804 15.67 -18.77 39.91
C ASP A 804 15.88 -17.61 38.93
N TYR A 805 16.42 -16.48 39.39
CA TYR A 805 16.86 -15.39 38.53
C TYR A 805 18.01 -15.85 37.65
N ILE A 806 17.84 -15.69 36.34
CA ILE A 806 18.85 -15.99 35.34
C ILE A 806 19.11 -14.73 34.53
N ASP A 807 20.37 -14.31 34.47
CA ASP A 807 20.79 -13.32 33.49
C ASP A 807 20.98 -14.00 32.13
N LEU A 808 19.93 -13.95 31.31
CA LEU A 808 19.86 -14.61 30.00
C LEU A 808 20.98 -14.12 29.05
N LYS A 809 21.53 -12.93 29.29
CA LYS A 809 22.62 -12.34 28.51
C LYS A 809 23.94 -13.11 28.67
N GLN A 810 24.20 -13.68 29.84
CA GLN A 810 25.40 -14.50 30.08
C GLN A 810 25.44 -15.78 29.25
N TYR A 811 24.27 -16.36 28.97
CA TYR A 811 24.16 -17.62 28.24
C TYR A 811 24.04 -17.42 26.73
N GLU A 812 23.82 -16.19 26.29
CA GLU A 812 23.49 -15.88 24.90
C GLU A 812 24.56 -16.31 23.89
N PRO A 813 25.86 -15.96 24.06
CA PRO A 813 26.88 -16.40 23.11
C PRO A 813 27.01 -17.94 23.08
N ALA A 814 26.90 -18.59 24.23
CA ALA A 814 27.01 -20.04 24.34
C ALA A 814 25.83 -20.78 23.69
N MET A 815 24.61 -20.24 23.78
CA MET A 815 23.42 -20.81 23.14
C MET A 815 23.44 -20.61 21.63
N ARG A 816 23.99 -19.50 21.14
CA ARG A 816 24.22 -19.31 19.70
C ARG A 816 25.24 -20.25 19.13
N HIS A 817 26.36 -20.41 19.82
CA HIS A 817 27.37 -21.38 19.43
C HIS A 817 26.76 -22.78 19.31
N LEU A 818 25.90 -23.16 20.27
CA LEU A 818 25.15 -24.42 20.20
C LEU A 818 24.31 -24.52 18.92
N ILE A 819 23.49 -23.51 18.62
CA ILE A 819 22.63 -23.49 17.43
C ILE A 819 23.49 -23.54 16.15
N ASP A 820 24.49 -22.67 16.03
CA ASP A 820 25.33 -22.54 14.82
C ASP A 820 26.20 -23.78 14.56
N THR A 821 26.61 -24.50 15.62
CA THR A 821 27.45 -25.70 15.51
C THR A 821 26.63 -26.95 15.20
N TYR A 822 25.49 -27.12 15.89
CA TYR A 822 24.75 -28.39 15.85
C TYR A 822 23.52 -28.37 14.94
N ILE A 823 23.12 -27.22 14.39
CA ILE A 823 22.04 -27.10 13.42
C ILE A 823 22.62 -26.70 12.05
N SER A 824 22.46 -27.59 11.07
CA SER A 824 22.80 -27.30 9.67
C SER A 824 21.56 -26.97 8.84
N ALA A 825 21.80 -26.43 7.65
CA ALA A 825 20.76 -26.08 6.68
C ALA A 825 21.11 -26.65 5.29
N THR A 826 20.10 -27.12 4.57
CA THR A 826 20.21 -27.56 3.18
C THR A 826 20.27 -26.36 2.22
N GLU A 827 20.49 -26.63 0.94
CA GLU A 827 20.36 -25.60 -0.10
C GLU A 827 18.92 -25.06 -0.18
N SER A 828 18.80 -23.80 -0.62
CA SER A 828 17.53 -23.18 -0.96
C SER A 828 16.89 -23.93 -2.11
N LYS A 829 15.59 -24.20 -2.01
CA LYS A 829 14.82 -24.84 -3.06
C LYS A 829 13.56 -24.04 -3.33
N VAL A 830 13.27 -23.84 -4.61
CA VAL A 830 11.97 -23.33 -5.05
C VAL A 830 10.90 -24.38 -4.72
N VAL A 831 9.93 -23.99 -3.89
CA VAL A 831 8.85 -24.86 -3.42
C VAL A 831 7.74 -24.93 -4.47
N SER A 832 7.38 -23.76 -5.01
CA SER A 832 6.51 -23.59 -6.16
C SER A 832 6.90 -22.30 -6.85
N ALA A 833 7.12 -22.39 -8.16
CA ALA A 833 7.37 -21.24 -9.02
C ALA A 833 6.04 -20.92 -9.71
N PHE A 834 5.38 -19.84 -9.30
CA PHE A 834 4.22 -19.30 -10.02
C PHE A 834 4.66 -18.49 -11.24
N ASP A 835 5.74 -18.90 -11.92
CA ASP A 835 6.41 -18.11 -12.96
C ASP A 835 5.50 -17.78 -14.15
N ASP A 836 4.42 -18.53 -14.32
CA ASP A 836 3.43 -18.31 -15.38
C ASP A 836 2.25 -17.43 -14.95
N PHE A 837 2.14 -17.06 -13.67
CA PHE A 837 0.95 -16.40 -13.11
C PHE A 837 1.29 -15.14 -12.30
N THR A 838 0.44 -14.13 -12.41
CA THR A 838 0.53 -12.93 -11.57
C THR A 838 -0.21 -13.12 -10.26
N LEU A 839 0.10 -12.31 -9.24
CA LEU A 839 -0.53 -12.39 -7.93
C LEU A 839 -2.06 -12.19 -8.00
N LEU A 840 -2.55 -11.32 -8.90
CA LEU A 840 -3.98 -11.18 -9.13
C LEU A 840 -4.60 -12.42 -9.77
N GLU A 841 -3.95 -13.06 -10.75
CA GLU A 841 -4.42 -14.34 -11.31
C GLU A 841 -4.44 -15.44 -10.24
N LEU A 842 -3.48 -15.42 -9.31
CA LEU A 842 -3.43 -16.36 -8.19
C LEU A 842 -4.60 -16.21 -7.22
N ILE A 843 -5.13 -15.00 -7.04
CA ILE A 843 -6.04 -14.67 -5.93
C ILE A 843 -7.46 -14.39 -6.42
N VAL A 844 -7.62 -13.60 -7.48
CA VAL A 844 -8.91 -13.16 -8.01
C VAL A 844 -9.51 -14.19 -8.97
N GLU A 845 -8.70 -14.74 -9.89
CA GLU A 845 -9.19 -15.68 -10.92
C GLU A 845 -9.29 -17.13 -10.42
N SER A 846 -8.53 -17.49 -9.40
CA SER A 846 -8.55 -18.83 -8.81
C SER A 846 -9.91 -19.18 -8.18
N GLY A 847 -10.75 -18.18 -7.90
CA GLY A 847 -12.10 -18.37 -7.34
C GLY A 847 -12.09 -19.19 -6.06
N ILE A 848 -10.96 -19.21 -5.34
CA ILE A 848 -10.72 -20.13 -4.22
C ILE A 848 -11.76 -19.92 -3.13
N GLU A 849 -12.23 -18.70 -2.90
CA GLU A 849 -13.33 -18.44 -1.97
C GLU A 849 -14.67 -18.99 -2.47
N LYS A 850 -15.10 -18.70 -3.71
CA LYS A 850 -16.34 -19.30 -4.27
C LYS A 850 -16.30 -20.83 -4.32
N ALA A 851 -15.13 -21.42 -4.51
CA ALA A 851 -14.92 -22.87 -4.45
C ALA A 851 -14.90 -23.41 -3.01
N THR A 852 -14.49 -22.60 -2.03
CA THR A 852 -14.39 -22.99 -0.61
C THR A 852 -15.62 -22.61 0.21
N GLU A 853 -16.50 -21.74 -0.32
CA GLU A 853 -17.89 -21.51 0.12
C GLU A 853 -18.77 -22.78 -0.01
N ASN A 854 -18.32 -23.77 -0.78
CA ASN A 854 -18.97 -25.08 -0.89
C ASN A 854 -18.34 -26.17 0.01
N LEU A 855 -17.32 -25.84 0.82
CA LEU A 855 -16.73 -26.79 1.77
C LEU A 855 -17.48 -26.82 3.11
N PRO A 856 -17.64 -28.00 3.75
CA PRO A 856 -18.24 -28.14 5.09
C PRO A 856 -17.56 -27.24 6.14
N GLU A 857 -18.34 -26.68 7.08
CA GLU A 857 -17.87 -25.76 8.13
C GLU A 857 -16.66 -26.28 8.92
N GLY A 858 -16.59 -27.59 9.15
CA GLY A 858 -15.47 -28.22 9.86
C GLY A 858 -14.11 -28.08 9.16
N ILE A 859 -14.09 -27.95 7.83
CA ILE A 859 -12.87 -27.73 7.03
C ILE A 859 -12.52 -26.23 6.98
N ARG A 860 -13.52 -25.32 6.98
CA ARG A 860 -13.28 -23.87 7.08
C ARG A 860 -12.64 -23.47 8.40
N ARG A 861 -13.15 -23.97 9.53
CA ARG A 861 -12.55 -23.69 10.86
C ARG A 861 -11.11 -24.18 10.99
N ASN A 862 -10.76 -25.26 10.28
CA ASN A 862 -9.41 -25.81 10.29
C ASN A 862 -8.41 -24.95 9.49
N LYS A 863 -8.89 -24.13 8.54
CA LYS A 863 -8.05 -23.20 7.75
C LYS A 863 -7.60 -21.97 8.55
N GLU A 864 -8.48 -21.38 9.35
CA GLU A 864 -8.14 -20.25 10.24
C GLU A 864 -7.18 -20.68 11.36
N ALA A 865 -7.35 -21.91 11.87
CA ALA A 865 -6.49 -22.48 12.91
C ALA A 865 -5.06 -22.81 12.43
N MET A 866 -4.80 -22.92 11.13
CA MET A 866 -3.53 -23.35 10.54
C MET A 866 -2.45 -22.26 10.42
N ALA A 867 -2.80 -20.97 10.55
CA ALA A 867 -1.83 -19.86 10.40
C ALA A 867 -1.28 -19.32 11.73
N GLU A 868 -1.99 -19.55 12.83
CA GLU A 868 -1.59 -19.22 14.22
C GLU A 868 -0.81 -20.34 14.91
N THR A 869 -0.57 -21.45 14.21
CA THR A 869 -0.35 -22.77 14.83
C THR A 869 1.02 -22.89 15.47
N ILE A 870 2.10 -22.28 14.96
CA ILE A 870 3.43 -22.51 15.53
C ILE A 870 3.61 -21.77 16.86
N GLU A 871 3.32 -20.48 16.93
CA GLU A 871 3.58 -19.71 18.15
C GLU A 871 2.65 -20.17 19.28
N ASN A 872 1.38 -20.46 18.97
CA ASN A 872 0.44 -21.01 19.92
C ASN A 872 0.69 -22.50 20.23
N ASN A 873 1.13 -23.34 19.28
CA ASN A 873 1.46 -24.75 19.59
C ASN A 873 2.76 -24.88 20.35
N ILE A 874 3.80 -24.08 20.08
CA ILE A 874 5.03 -24.06 20.89
C ILE A 874 4.71 -23.57 22.29
N ARG A 875 3.92 -22.50 22.39
CA ARG A 875 3.46 -21.98 23.67
C ARG A 875 2.62 -23.02 24.41
N ARG A 876 1.75 -23.77 23.73
CA ARG A 876 0.99 -24.90 24.27
C ARG A 876 1.87 -26.10 24.66
N LEU A 877 2.83 -26.50 23.82
CA LEU A 877 3.80 -27.57 24.10
C LEU A 877 4.64 -27.24 25.35
N ILE A 878 5.14 -26.00 25.47
CA ILE A 878 6.03 -25.59 26.57
C ILE A 878 5.27 -25.12 27.82
N ILE A 879 4.07 -24.53 27.69
CA ILE A 879 3.29 -24.03 28.84
C ILE A 879 2.23 -25.03 29.31
N ASP A 880 1.57 -25.73 28.39
CA ASP A 880 0.43 -26.62 28.71
C ASP A 880 0.84 -28.10 28.79
N GLU A 881 1.77 -28.59 27.96
CA GLU A 881 2.18 -30.01 27.97
C GLU A 881 3.42 -30.30 28.85
N MET A 882 4.34 -29.35 28.98
CA MET A 882 5.52 -29.50 29.85
C MET A 882 5.19 -29.84 31.32
N PRO A 883 4.11 -29.30 31.94
CA PRO A 883 3.66 -29.73 33.27
C PRO A 883 3.08 -31.16 33.29
N THR A 884 2.55 -31.63 32.16
CA THR A 884 1.93 -32.97 32.04
C THR A 884 2.94 -34.08 31.74
N ASN A 885 4.06 -33.76 31.09
CA ASN A 885 5.17 -34.70 30.88
C ASN A 885 6.56 -34.03 30.98
N PRO A 886 7.01 -33.67 32.20
CA PRO A 886 8.26 -32.94 32.41
C PRO A 886 9.52 -33.69 31.92
N LYS A 887 9.49 -35.03 31.97
CA LYS A 887 10.60 -35.90 31.52
C LYS A 887 10.82 -35.85 30.01
N TYR A 888 9.79 -35.59 29.22
CA TYR A 888 9.89 -35.63 27.76
C TYR A 888 10.60 -34.38 27.19
N TYR A 889 10.50 -33.23 27.88
CA TYR A 889 11.17 -31.96 27.52
C TYR A 889 12.45 -31.67 28.35
N GLU A 890 12.99 -32.69 29.02
CA GLU A 890 14.20 -32.56 29.84
C GLU A 890 15.44 -32.23 29.00
N LYS A 891 15.44 -32.55 27.70
CA LYS A 891 16.58 -32.34 26.79
C LYS A 891 16.32 -31.20 25.81
N MET A 892 17.35 -30.38 25.57
CA MET A 892 17.29 -29.28 24.60
C MET A 892 17.25 -29.84 23.17
N SER A 893 17.91 -30.96 22.91
CA SER A 893 17.92 -31.61 21.60
C SER A 893 16.53 -32.07 21.14
N VAL A 894 15.70 -32.58 22.06
CA VAL A 894 14.33 -33.00 21.78
C VAL A 894 13.47 -31.80 21.40
N LEU A 895 13.52 -30.72 22.19
CA LEU A 895 12.80 -29.48 21.91
C LEU A 895 13.15 -28.91 20.52
N LEU A 896 14.44 -28.78 20.21
CA LEU A 896 14.89 -28.30 18.90
C LEU A 896 14.52 -29.26 17.77
N GLY A 897 14.55 -30.57 18.04
CA GLY A 897 14.18 -31.61 17.08
C GLY A 897 12.70 -31.53 16.70
N GLU A 898 11.82 -31.37 17.68
CA GLU A 898 10.38 -31.20 17.45
C GLU A 898 10.07 -29.91 16.69
N LEU A 899 10.75 -28.81 17.00
CA LEU A 899 10.60 -27.55 16.25
C LEU A 899 10.95 -27.71 14.78
N ILE A 900 12.08 -28.37 14.49
CA ILE A 900 12.54 -28.62 13.12
C ILE A 900 11.62 -29.61 12.40
N GLN A 901 11.15 -30.65 13.08
CA GLN A 901 10.26 -31.66 12.50
C GLN A 901 8.88 -31.06 12.17
N SER A 902 8.29 -30.32 13.11
CA SER A 902 7.02 -29.61 12.91
C SER A 902 7.13 -28.65 11.71
N ARG A 903 8.22 -27.87 11.64
CA ARG A 903 8.46 -26.98 10.49
C ARG A 903 8.58 -27.72 9.15
N LYS A 904 9.22 -28.90 9.13
CA LYS A 904 9.32 -29.74 7.92
C LYS A 904 7.97 -30.31 7.50
N GLU A 905 7.11 -30.68 8.43
CA GLU A 905 5.76 -31.18 8.14
C GLU A 905 4.90 -30.08 7.54
N GLU A 906 4.92 -28.88 8.12
CA GLU A 906 4.24 -27.71 7.58
C GLU A 906 4.74 -27.32 6.19
N ALA A 907 6.05 -27.31 5.96
CA ALA A 907 6.60 -27.01 4.64
C ALA A 907 6.11 -28.02 3.57
N LYS A 908 5.94 -29.30 3.94
CA LYS A 908 5.34 -30.32 3.05
C LYS A 908 3.86 -30.06 2.80
N GLU A 909 3.08 -29.71 3.82
CA GLU A 909 1.66 -29.38 3.67
C GLU A 909 1.46 -28.11 2.84
N TYR A 910 2.29 -27.10 3.09
CA TYR A 910 2.31 -25.85 2.35
C TYR A 910 2.67 -26.09 0.88
N LYS A 911 3.69 -26.90 0.59
CA LYS A 911 3.99 -27.31 -0.79
C LYS A 911 2.79 -27.97 -1.46
N LYS A 912 2.15 -28.94 -0.81
CA LYS A 912 0.93 -29.59 -1.34
C LYS A 912 -0.21 -28.60 -1.58
N TYR A 913 -0.33 -27.57 -0.74
CA TYR A 913 -1.31 -26.51 -0.90
C TYR A 913 -1.02 -25.69 -2.17
N LEU A 914 0.23 -25.23 -2.35
CA LEU A 914 0.64 -24.48 -3.54
C LEU A 914 0.49 -25.31 -4.82
N ASP A 915 0.88 -26.59 -4.80
CA ASP A 915 0.75 -27.48 -5.96
C ASP A 915 -0.72 -27.62 -6.40
N LYS A 916 -1.64 -27.81 -5.44
CA LYS A 916 -3.09 -27.86 -5.71
C LYS A 916 -3.63 -26.56 -6.28
N LEU A 917 -3.10 -25.43 -5.81
CA LEU A 917 -3.50 -24.10 -6.26
C LEU A 917 -3.05 -23.85 -7.71
N VAL A 918 -1.80 -24.20 -8.04
CA VAL A 918 -1.31 -24.17 -9.44
C VAL A 918 -2.17 -25.03 -10.35
N ASP A 919 -2.51 -26.25 -9.92
CA ASP A 919 -3.36 -27.15 -10.70
C ASP A 919 -4.78 -26.58 -10.90
N LEU A 920 -5.36 -25.95 -9.87
CA LEU A 920 -6.67 -25.31 -9.96
C LEU A 920 -6.66 -24.15 -10.95
N ILE A 921 -5.66 -23.29 -10.87
CA ILE A 921 -5.53 -22.12 -11.75
C ILE A 921 -5.34 -22.56 -13.19
N LYS A 922 -4.44 -23.52 -13.46
CA LYS A 922 -4.27 -24.07 -14.81
C LYS A 922 -5.58 -24.59 -15.40
N LYS A 923 -6.46 -25.19 -14.58
CA LYS A 923 -7.79 -25.62 -15.02
C LYS A 923 -8.71 -24.45 -15.38
N VAL A 924 -8.61 -23.33 -14.67
CA VAL A 924 -9.45 -22.14 -14.88
C VAL A 924 -8.94 -21.28 -16.03
N THR A 925 -7.65 -20.97 -16.05
CA THR A 925 -7.04 -19.99 -16.98
C THR A 925 -6.56 -20.62 -18.29
N LYS A 926 -6.14 -21.89 -18.29
CA LYS A 926 -5.64 -22.65 -19.45
C LYS A 926 -6.28 -24.04 -19.56
N PRO A 927 -7.63 -24.14 -19.67
CA PRO A 927 -8.35 -25.41 -19.63
C PRO A 927 -7.88 -26.42 -20.70
N GLU A 928 -7.36 -25.97 -21.83
CA GLU A 928 -6.75 -26.81 -22.89
C GLU A 928 -5.55 -27.65 -22.43
N THR A 929 -4.89 -27.27 -21.33
CA THR A 929 -3.76 -28.01 -20.75
C THR A 929 -4.18 -28.97 -19.63
N SER A 930 -5.47 -28.96 -19.24
CA SER A 930 -6.00 -29.87 -18.25
C SER A 930 -6.03 -31.31 -18.78
N LYS A 931 -5.69 -32.28 -17.93
CA LYS A 931 -5.80 -33.72 -18.24
C LYS A 931 -7.24 -34.17 -18.53
N ASP A 932 -8.23 -33.31 -18.26
CA ASP A 932 -9.65 -33.60 -18.39
C ASP A 932 -10.18 -33.47 -19.83
N TYR A 933 -9.44 -32.86 -20.76
CA TYR A 933 -9.87 -32.70 -22.16
C TYR A 933 -9.02 -33.51 -23.16
N PRO A 934 -9.65 -34.27 -24.07
CA PRO A 934 -9.00 -34.86 -25.23
C PRO A 934 -8.29 -33.82 -26.11
N LYS A 935 -7.16 -34.19 -26.74
CA LYS A 935 -6.36 -33.29 -27.60
C LYS A 935 -7.14 -32.73 -28.81
N THR A 936 -8.23 -33.38 -29.18
CA THR A 936 -9.16 -33.01 -30.27
C THR A 936 -10.02 -31.79 -29.92
N LEU A 937 -10.26 -31.50 -28.62
CA LEU A 937 -11.05 -30.38 -28.12
C LEU A 937 -10.19 -29.11 -27.98
N ASN A 938 -9.62 -28.68 -29.11
CA ASN A 938 -8.61 -27.64 -29.20
C ASN A 938 -9.16 -26.20 -29.19
N THR A 939 -10.48 -26.00 -29.20
CA THR A 939 -11.14 -24.67 -29.14
C THR A 939 -12.00 -24.55 -27.88
N LYS A 940 -12.29 -23.32 -27.42
CA LYS A 940 -13.16 -23.12 -26.23
C LYS A 940 -14.57 -23.62 -26.51
N ALA A 941 -15.02 -23.46 -27.76
CA ALA A 941 -16.29 -23.98 -28.26
C ALA A 941 -16.45 -25.50 -28.09
N LYS A 942 -15.50 -26.27 -28.59
CA LYS A 942 -15.52 -27.74 -28.46
C LYS A 942 -15.52 -28.18 -27.00
N ARG A 943 -14.78 -27.49 -26.13
CA ARG A 943 -14.74 -27.79 -24.69
C ARG A 943 -16.06 -27.47 -24.00
N ALA A 944 -16.67 -26.33 -24.30
CA ALA A 944 -17.97 -25.97 -23.75
C ALA A 944 -19.08 -26.93 -24.19
N LEU A 945 -19.06 -27.38 -25.45
CA LEU A 945 -19.94 -28.45 -25.92
C LEU A 945 -19.70 -29.74 -25.12
N PHE A 946 -18.45 -30.19 -25.00
CA PHE A 946 -18.09 -31.38 -24.24
C PHE A 946 -18.57 -31.35 -22.78
N ASP A 947 -18.37 -30.23 -22.08
CA ASP A 947 -18.78 -30.07 -20.68
C ASP A 947 -20.30 -30.15 -20.50
N ASN A 948 -21.06 -29.66 -21.49
CA ASN A 948 -22.53 -29.62 -21.44
C ASN A 948 -23.19 -30.82 -22.13
N LEU A 949 -22.41 -31.72 -22.74
CA LEU A 949 -22.87 -32.94 -23.39
C LEU A 949 -22.40 -34.19 -22.63
N ASN A 950 -22.41 -34.12 -21.30
CA ASN A 950 -21.99 -35.20 -20.41
C ASN A 950 -20.60 -35.76 -20.72
N ARG A 951 -19.67 -34.90 -21.18
CA ARG A 951 -18.31 -35.28 -21.57
C ARG A 951 -18.25 -36.31 -22.70
N ASN A 952 -19.20 -36.25 -23.64
CA ASN A 952 -19.16 -37.03 -24.87
C ASN A 952 -18.34 -36.31 -25.94
N GLU A 953 -17.09 -36.72 -26.13
CA GLU A 953 -16.15 -36.13 -27.11
C GLU A 953 -16.69 -36.20 -28.54
N GLN A 954 -17.23 -37.35 -28.93
CA GLN A 954 -17.69 -37.56 -30.31
C GLN A 954 -18.89 -36.67 -30.63
N LEU A 955 -19.85 -36.56 -29.70
CA LEU A 955 -21.03 -35.73 -29.87
C LEU A 955 -20.66 -34.24 -29.90
N ALA A 956 -19.73 -33.80 -29.05
CA ALA A 956 -19.24 -32.42 -29.05
C ALA A 956 -18.56 -32.05 -30.39
N LEU A 957 -17.75 -32.94 -30.95
CA LEU A 957 -17.10 -32.73 -32.25
C LEU A 957 -18.11 -32.74 -33.42
N GLN A 958 -19.13 -33.60 -33.36
CA GLN A 958 -20.18 -33.65 -34.38
C GLN A 958 -21.03 -32.38 -34.39
N ILE A 959 -21.42 -31.89 -33.21
CA ILE A 959 -22.19 -30.66 -33.08
C ILE A 959 -21.36 -29.45 -33.51
N ASP A 960 -20.10 -29.36 -33.11
CA ASP A 960 -19.18 -28.30 -33.56
C ASP A 960 -19.08 -28.27 -35.10
N ALA A 961 -18.89 -29.43 -35.73
CA ALA A 961 -18.82 -29.53 -37.19
C ALA A 961 -20.14 -29.14 -37.87
N ALA A 962 -21.28 -29.54 -37.31
CA ALA A 962 -22.60 -29.18 -37.84
C ALA A 962 -22.87 -27.67 -37.74
N ILE A 963 -22.49 -27.04 -36.63
CA ILE A 963 -22.60 -25.58 -36.45
C ILE A 963 -21.70 -24.87 -37.46
N ILE A 964 -20.44 -25.26 -37.59
CA ILE A 964 -19.49 -24.64 -38.54
C ILE A 964 -19.98 -24.76 -39.99
N ALA A 965 -20.62 -25.88 -40.35
CA ALA A 965 -21.12 -26.09 -41.70
C ALA A 965 -22.33 -25.21 -42.05
N VAL A 966 -23.17 -24.88 -41.06
CA VAL A 966 -24.45 -24.18 -41.26
C VAL A 966 -24.36 -22.69 -40.91
N LYS A 967 -23.41 -22.29 -40.05
CA LYS A 967 -23.28 -20.89 -39.63
C LYS A 967 -23.01 -19.98 -40.82
N LYS A 968 -23.75 -18.87 -40.86
CA LYS A 968 -23.60 -17.78 -41.85
C LYS A 968 -23.12 -16.53 -41.13
N ASP A 969 -22.49 -15.62 -41.85
CA ASP A 969 -22.09 -14.31 -41.30
C ASP A 969 -23.28 -13.59 -40.65
N ASP A 970 -23.05 -12.90 -39.53
CA ASP A 970 -24.07 -12.16 -38.76
C ASP A 970 -25.33 -12.98 -38.47
N TRP A 971 -25.17 -14.21 -38.00
CA TRP A 971 -26.31 -15.07 -37.64
C TRP A 971 -26.95 -14.66 -36.32
N ARG A 972 -26.19 -14.10 -35.37
CA ARG A 972 -26.68 -13.66 -34.05
C ARG A 972 -27.60 -12.44 -34.18
N GLY A 973 -28.77 -12.49 -33.56
CA GLY A 973 -29.83 -11.51 -33.70
C GLY A 973 -30.72 -11.72 -34.95
N ASN A 974 -30.38 -12.66 -35.84
CA ASN A 974 -31.17 -12.98 -37.02
C ASN A 974 -31.95 -14.29 -36.80
N LYS A 975 -33.25 -14.15 -36.49
CA LYS A 975 -34.15 -15.28 -36.18
C LYS A 975 -34.18 -16.40 -37.22
N GLN A 976 -33.96 -16.11 -38.51
CA GLN A 976 -33.93 -17.15 -39.54
C GLN A 976 -32.61 -17.92 -39.51
N LYS A 977 -31.47 -17.23 -39.39
CA LYS A 977 -30.14 -17.86 -39.35
C LYS A 977 -29.90 -18.61 -38.03
N GLU A 978 -30.34 -18.07 -36.90
CA GLU A 978 -30.34 -18.76 -35.61
C GLU A 978 -31.14 -20.06 -35.67
N ARG A 979 -32.28 -20.06 -36.37
CA ARG A 979 -33.12 -21.24 -36.52
C ARG A 979 -32.43 -22.35 -37.29
N GLU A 980 -31.62 -22.03 -38.30
CA GLU A 980 -30.82 -23.03 -39.03
C GLU A 980 -29.80 -23.71 -38.10
N ILE A 981 -29.15 -22.95 -37.22
CA ILE A 981 -28.21 -23.50 -36.24
C ILE A 981 -28.95 -24.32 -35.17
N LYS A 982 -30.11 -23.86 -34.69
CA LYS A 982 -30.96 -24.64 -33.77
C LYS A 982 -31.37 -25.99 -34.36
N ILE A 983 -31.70 -26.01 -35.65
CA ILE A 983 -32.05 -27.26 -36.36
C ILE A 983 -30.83 -28.18 -36.42
N ALA A 984 -29.65 -27.66 -36.80
CA ALA A 984 -28.42 -28.45 -36.87
C ALA A 984 -28.03 -29.07 -35.51
N ILE A 985 -28.26 -28.36 -34.40
CA ILE A 985 -28.05 -28.87 -33.04
C ILE A 985 -29.12 -29.92 -32.67
N ALA A 986 -30.39 -29.65 -32.97
CA ALA A 986 -31.52 -30.54 -32.66
C ALA A 986 -31.51 -31.86 -33.46
N GLU A 987 -30.87 -31.90 -34.63
CA GLU A 987 -30.66 -33.15 -35.39
C GLU A 987 -29.70 -34.12 -34.68
N LEU A 988 -28.84 -33.62 -33.79
CA LEU A 988 -27.83 -34.40 -33.08
C LEU A 988 -28.16 -34.60 -31.58
N ILE A 989 -29.16 -33.89 -31.05
CA ILE A 989 -29.60 -33.99 -29.66
C ILE A 989 -31.11 -34.25 -29.63
N GLU A 990 -31.52 -35.44 -29.19
CA GLU A 990 -32.94 -35.82 -29.10
C GLU A 990 -33.72 -35.02 -28.03
N ASP A 991 -33.01 -34.57 -26.98
CA ASP A 991 -33.59 -33.75 -25.91
C ASP A 991 -33.68 -32.27 -26.33
N VAL A 992 -34.92 -31.81 -26.52
CA VAL A 992 -35.25 -30.45 -26.96
C VAL A 992 -34.79 -29.38 -25.97
N GLU A 993 -34.82 -29.67 -24.66
CA GLU A 993 -34.40 -28.73 -23.62
C GLU A 993 -32.87 -28.61 -23.60
N LEU A 994 -32.17 -29.74 -23.72
CA LEU A 994 -30.72 -29.76 -23.85
C LEU A 994 -30.25 -29.08 -25.15
N ALA A 995 -30.92 -29.33 -26.28
CA ALA A 995 -30.61 -28.68 -27.55
C ALA A 995 -30.77 -27.15 -27.47
N GLY A 996 -31.82 -26.67 -26.78
CA GLY A 996 -32.02 -25.24 -26.50
C GLY A 996 -30.87 -24.66 -25.67
N ARG A 997 -30.49 -25.34 -24.59
CA ARG A 997 -29.37 -24.91 -23.73
C ARG A 997 -28.03 -24.88 -24.47
N ILE A 998 -27.78 -25.88 -25.33
CA ILE A 998 -26.56 -25.93 -26.15
C ILE A 998 -26.54 -24.78 -27.16
N PHE A 999 -27.68 -24.45 -27.77
CA PHE A 999 -27.78 -23.27 -28.63
C PHE A 999 -27.43 -21.97 -27.87
N ASP A 1000 -27.96 -21.77 -26.67
CA ASP A 1000 -27.68 -20.57 -25.86
C ASP A 1000 -26.19 -20.46 -25.51
N ILE A 1001 -25.52 -21.60 -25.31
CA ILE A 1001 -24.07 -21.67 -25.09
C ILE A 1001 -23.30 -21.27 -26.34
N VAL A 1002 -23.71 -21.77 -27.52
CA VAL A 1002 -23.09 -21.46 -28.82
C VAL A 1002 -23.29 -19.99 -29.20
N GLU A 1003 -24.46 -19.44 -28.95
CA GLU A 1003 -24.78 -18.02 -29.18
C GLU A 1003 -23.84 -17.09 -28.42
N LYS A 1004 -23.52 -17.43 -27.16
CA LYS A 1004 -22.62 -16.64 -26.31
C LYS A 1004 -21.14 -16.74 -26.67
N GLN A 1005 -20.73 -17.64 -27.57
CA GLN A 1005 -19.33 -17.85 -27.95
C GLN A 1005 -18.94 -17.05 -29.19
N THR A 1006 -18.74 -15.75 -29.01
CA THR A 1006 -18.50 -14.78 -30.10
C THR A 1006 -17.16 -14.91 -30.82
N GLN A 1007 -16.16 -15.56 -30.19
CA GLN A 1007 -14.81 -15.69 -30.77
C GLN A 1007 -14.62 -16.97 -31.60
N ASP A 1008 -15.36 -18.04 -31.30
CA ASP A 1008 -15.19 -19.35 -31.96
C ASP A 1008 -16.25 -19.63 -33.04
N TYR A 1009 -17.46 -19.05 -32.91
CA TYR A 1009 -18.57 -19.23 -33.86
C TYR A 1009 -19.05 -17.94 -34.52
#